data_AF-A0A2D7ZFG1-F1
#
_entry.id   AF-A0A2D7ZFG1-F1
#
_cell.length_a   1.000
_cell.length_b   1.000
_cell.length_c   1.000
_cell.angle_alpha   90.00
_cell.angle_beta   90.00
_cell.angle_gamma   90.00
#
_symmetry.space_group_name_H-M   'P 1'
#
loop_
_entity.id
_entity.type
_entity.pdbx_description
1 polymer ?
#
loop_
_entity_poly.entity_id
_entity_poly.type
_entity_poly.pdbx_seq_one_letter_code
_entity_poly.pdbx_strand_id
1 'polypeptide(L)'
;MDVPAFAHTGAHGENETGIPGVGHVMPGQFAEGAQGERVYVDEAGGHHMHGIDGVIRAVGQSMLQAGINIPGKEIVERAIQLHNSRHGENNQLPNTDALDWRKINLGRLTEQDGEARSNRNRHGLVTTYTNMNDDGHRYGTFLESYAIPFNEELGQVMSEAGHPNPQQHSWVRKPYIKPHRLNLVPDGQGGMKFGANSVPKGQLGDEGMLDRDSISRLGGRANDTRAFQGITSWGTGHQKSLVYHLPQIDHSPDYRGSPQPRKATVDSFVTQMLRVLGQDSDAMTNNLVVDSAGARRMISQMEGEVDGRPLKSYFTSTDGIRKLGEYLSRYPSFQHVYGENRMPRFDEEGKMKGRPSTVGKLHHFFGQRYGDDAEEGRGLDLFMSHTGRVGNFRQHQANKNVAHHVRAKDSFSNAILAQSLGIDHVNDMPEPEELRAAGIRLHDTPETRADAPRVANILNQIYAANSLAFGHEVKELLTQEELAAIQPLLDHVIQGGTADDPMSLGVPSHIPFSDEMQPITPVGEQSAATTLTGEPRGVAGAPMRETAQPASPQYPGMMEDRQRVGVRRPVDPATPGLSAEQQARARFAQAPLEDVRDFYTRNVGVLPTAGRPIQEPQRGMTPAELQTYASTGMTTPEYEQERRLRQFQELAGDPYQTRLFDFGKSDSVAKVVEILQLEEARLDGSVMKHVPNSKFNPKSNHDIIQMSEIVSLTPLDVRTILHSQGDWQRISKTYGYDDTTVKIVKVAFGGIQ
;
A
#
# COMPACT_ATOMS: atom_id res chain seq x y z
N MET A 1 -10.10 29.04 23.40
CA MET A 1 -10.00 27.58 23.62
C MET A 1 -10.64 26.97 22.41
N ASP A 2 -9.92 26.08 21.74
CA ASP A 2 -10.44 25.44 20.54
C ASP A 2 -11.41 24.34 20.97
N VAL A 3 -12.29 23.92 20.08
CA VAL A 3 -13.05 22.69 20.30
C VAL A 3 -12.08 21.51 20.09
N PRO A 4 -12.14 20.43 20.90
CA PRO A 4 -11.25 19.29 20.70
C PRO A 4 -11.32 18.76 19.26
N ALA A 5 -10.18 18.45 18.65
CA ALA A 5 -10.13 17.99 17.25
C ALA A 5 -11.09 16.82 16.96
N PHE A 6 -11.32 15.91 17.91
CA PHE A 6 -12.22 14.77 17.74
C PHE A 6 -13.70 15.05 18.03
N ALA A 7 -14.06 16.29 18.38
CA ALA A 7 -15.44 16.76 18.44
C ALA A 7 -15.93 17.29 17.08
N HIS A 8 -15.29 16.87 16.01
CA HIS A 8 -15.58 17.29 14.65
C HIS A 8 -15.97 16.08 13.80
N THR A 9 -16.69 16.28 12.69
CA THR A 9 -17.22 15.22 11.82
C THR A 9 -16.15 14.45 11.01
N GLY A 10 -14.87 14.52 11.38
CA GLY A 10 -13.78 13.86 10.65
C GLY A 10 -13.57 14.47 9.26
N ALA A 11 -13.30 13.68 8.22
CA ALA A 11 -13.00 14.25 6.90
C ALA A 11 -14.18 14.96 6.20
N HIS A 12 -15.41 14.78 6.71
CA HIS A 12 -16.58 15.47 6.20
C HIS A 12 -16.58 16.96 6.57
N GLY A 13 -16.44 17.83 5.57
CA GLY A 13 -16.45 19.29 5.77
C GLY A 13 -15.08 19.86 6.11
N GLU A 14 -13.98 19.12 5.86
CA GLU A 14 -12.61 19.63 5.96
C GLU A 14 -12.41 20.93 5.17
N ASN A 15 -13.08 21.07 4.03
CA ASN A 15 -13.05 22.29 3.21
C ASN A 15 -13.64 23.53 3.93
N GLU A 16 -14.46 23.33 4.96
CA GLU A 16 -15.19 24.40 5.66
C GLU A 16 -14.52 24.81 6.97
N THR A 17 -14.01 23.85 7.73
CA THR A 17 -13.19 24.11 8.93
C THR A 17 -11.76 24.42 8.59
N GLY A 18 -11.32 23.92 7.45
CA GLY A 18 -10.00 23.99 6.90
C GLY A 18 -9.01 23.07 7.58
N ILE A 19 -9.34 22.12 8.48
CA ILE A 19 -8.37 21.35 9.29
C ILE A 19 -8.34 19.87 8.82
N PRO A 20 -7.19 19.23 8.57
CA PRO A 20 -7.16 17.89 7.98
C PRO A 20 -7.57 16.86 9.04
N GLY A 21 -8.55 16.03 8.70
CA GLY A 21 -9.19 15.06 9.58
C GLY A 21 -10.22 15.66 10.55
N VAL A 22 -10.57 16.93 10.42
CA VAL A 22 -11.38 17.67 11.41
C VAL A 22 -12.46 18.48 10.68
N GLY A 23 -13.63 17.88 10.55
CA GLY A 23 -14.80 18.42 9.84
C GLY A 23 -15.60 19.41 10.67
N HIS A 24 -16.91 19.53 10.44
CA HIS A 24 -17.77 20.40 11.24
C HIS A 24 -17.67 20.12 12.73
N VAL A 25 -17.56 21.18 13.52
CA VAL A 25 -17.78 21.13 14.97
C VAL A 25 -19.16 20.53 15.23
N MET A 26 -19.19 19.41 15.95
CA MET A 26 -20.45 18.89 16.48
C MET A 26 -20.95 19.89 17.53
N PRO A 27 -22.21 20.38 17.44
CA PRO A 27 -22.73 21.31 18.43
C PRO A 27 -22.65 20.72 19.85
N GLY A 28 -22.25 21.56 20.81
CA GLY A 28 -21.96 21.11 22.16
C GLY A 28 -21.45 22.22 23.08
N GLN A 29 -21.18 21.84 24.32
CA GLN A 29 -20.73 22.76 25.37
C GLN A 29 -19.64 22.14 26.25
N PHE A 30 -18.76 22.99 26.78
CA PHE A 30 -17.76 22.53 27.73
C PHE A 30 -18.38 22.26 29.11
N ALA A 31 -17.97 21.14 29.71
CA ALA A 31 -18.29 20.71 31.06
C ALA A 31 -17.01 20.27 31.79
N GLU A 32 -17.06 20.24 33.12
CA GLU A 32 -16.00 19.69 33.96
C GLU A 32 -16.30 18.22 34.27
N GLY A 33 -15.30 17.36 34.09
CA GLY A 33 -15.39 15.93 34.35
C GLY A 33 -14.96 15.55 35.77
N ALA A 34 -15.20 14.29 36.13
CA ALA A 34 -15.02 13.81 37.50
C ALA A 34 -13.55 13.76 37.98
N GLN A 35 -12.57 13.84 37.08
CA GLN A 35 -11.13 13.85 37.41
C GLN A 35 -10.52 15.25 37.29
N GLY A 36 -11.33 16.29 37.08
CA GLY A 36 -10.91 17.68 36.87
C GLY A 36 -10.55 18.00 35.41
N GLU A 37 -10.86 17.10 34.47
CA GLU A 37 -10.70 17.31 33.04
C GLU A 37 -11.79 18.23 32.46
N ARG A 38 -11.48 18.98 31.40
CA ARG A 38 -12.50 19.69 30.60
C ARG A 38 -12.97 18.82 29.45
N VAL A 39 -14.29 18.69 29.32
CA VAL A 39 -14.95 17.81 28.36
C VAL A 39 -15.84 18.66 27.48
N TYR A 40 -15.72 18.53 26.17
CA TYR A 40 -16.71 19.07 25.25
C TYR A 40 -17.81 18.02 25.06
N VAL A 41 -19.02 18.33 25.55
CA VAL A 41 -20.17 17.43 25.50
C VAL A 41 -21.04 17.84 24.31
N ASP A 42 -21.16 16.97 23.32
CA ASP A 42 -22.02 17.21 22.15
C ASP A 42 -23.51 17.03 22.48
N GLU A 43 -24.39 17.47 21.57
CA GLU A 43 -25.85 17.34 21.72
C GLU A 43 -26.35 15.89 21.86
N ALA A 44 -25.59 14.91 21.35
CA ALA A 44 -25.91 13.49 21.49
C ALA A 44 -25.37 12.89 22.81
N GLY A 45 -24.72 13.68 23.66
CA GLY A 45 -24.11 13.26 24.91
C GLY A 45 -22.72 12.63 24.76
N GLY A 46 -22.10 12.73 23.59
CA GLY A 46 -20.71 12.34 23.35
C GLY A 46 -19.73 13.27 24.08
N HIS A 47 -18.65 12.70 24.61
CA HIS A 47 -17.59 13.41 25.33
C HIS A 47 -16.32 13.46 24.48
N HIS A 48 -15.91 14.68 24.15
CA HIS A 48 -14.70 14.95 23.37
C HIS A 48 -13.69 15.72 24.21
N MET A 49 -12.42 15.36 24.15
CA MET A 49 -11.38 15.89 25.03
C MET A 49 -10.14 16.29 24.23
N HIS A 50 -9.48 17.37 24.65
CA HIS A 50 -8.10 17.64 24.24
C HIS A 50 -7.17 16.60 24.86
N GLY A 51 -5.94 16.52 24.36
CA GLY A 51 -4.90 15.62 24.86
C GLY A 51 -4.73 15.65 26.38
N ILE A 52 -4.53 16.84 26.95
CA ILE A 52 -4.33 17.00 28.39
C ILE A 52 -5.53 16.48 29.19
N ASP A 53 -6.74 16.78 28.74
CA ASP A 53 -7.99 16.43 29.42
C ASP A 53 -8.25 14.92 29.33
N GLY A 54 -7.93 14.31 28.18
CA GLY A 54 -7.96 12.87 28.00
C GLY A 54 -6.97 12.12 28.89
N VAL A 55 -5.77 12.66 29.09
CA VAL A 55 -4.77 12.09 30.01
C VAL A 55 -5.22 12.23 31.45
N ILE A 56 -5.72 13.40 31.87
CA ILE A 56 -6.28 13.62 33.21
C ILE A 56 -7.35 12.56 33.53
N ARG A 57 -8.31 12.36 32.61
CA ARG A 57 -9.34 11.33 32.76
C ARG A 57 -8.75 9.93 32.84
N ALA A 58 -7.86 9.58 31.91
CA ALA A 58 -7.28 8.23 31.82
C ALA A 58 -6.45 7.88 33.06
N VAL A 59 -5.64 8.82 33.56
CA VAL A 59 -4.86 8.69 34.80
C VAL A 59 -5.81 8.51 35.98
N GLY A 60 -6.78 9.41 36.15
CA GLY A 60 -7.72 9.34 37.27
C GLY A 60 -8.52 8.04 37.33
N GLN A 61 -9.03 7.57 36.18
CA GLN A 61 -9.70 6.27 36.10
C GLN A 61 -8.78 5.11 36.46
N SER A 62 -7.51 5.14 36.02
CA SER A 62 -6.54 4.10 36.34
C SER A 62 -6.17 4.08 37.82
N MET A 63 -6.02 5.25 38.45
CA MET A 63 -5.74 5.37 39.88
C MET A 63 -6.92 4.81 40.69
N LEU A 64 -8.15 5.16 40.32
CA LEU A 64 -9.37 4.63 40.96
C LEU A 64 -9.47 3.11 40.84
N GLN A 65 -9.16 2.54 39.66
CA GLN A 65 -9.13 1.08 39.45
C GLN A 65 -8.09 0.38 40.34
N ALA A 66 -6.99 1.04 40.66
CA ALA A 66 -5.99 0.57 41.60
C ALA A 66 -6.37 0.80 43.09
N GLY A 67 -7.55 1.34 43.37
CA GLY A 67 -8.01 1.68 44.72
C GLY A 67 -7.41 2.97 45.28
N ILE A 68 -6.82 3.82 44.43
CA ILE A 68 -6.16 5.06 44.82
C ILE A 68 -7.06 6.24 44.46
N ASN A 69 -7.59 6.92 45.48
CA ASN A 69 -8.54 8.02 45.31
C ASN A 69 -7.82 9.39 45.26
N ILE A 70 -7.00 9.59 44.23
CA ILE A 70 -6.36 10.89 43.94
C ILE A 70 -6.89 11.37 42.58
N PRO A 71 -7.40 12.62 42.46
CA PRO A 71 -7.86 13.15 41.19
C PRO A 71 -6.77 13.09 40.13
N GLY A 72 -7.11 12.64 38.92
CA GLY A 72 -6.15 12.52 37.82
C GLY A 72 -5.40 13.83 37.51
N LYS A 73 -6.07 14.97 37.66
CA LYS A 73 -5.49 16.30 37.44
C LYS A 73 -4.29 16.57 38.35
N GLU A 74 -4.36 16.17 39.62
CA GLU A 74 -3.26 16.38 40.57
C GLU A 74 -2.03 15.56 40.20
N ILE A 75 -2.21 14.33 39.73
CA ILE A 75 -1.13 13.46 39.28
C ILE A 75 -0.45 14.03 38.03
N VAL A 76 -1.25 14.48 37.06
CA VAL A 76 -0.74 15.10 35.82
C VAL A 76 0.00 16.41 36.11
N GLU A 77 -0.53 17.25 37.00
CA GLU A 77 0.11 18.51 37.42
C GLU A 77 1.48 18.24 38.08
N ARG A 78 1.57 17.24 38.96
CA ARG A 78 2.86 16.82 39.55
C ARG A 78 3.84 16.29 38.51
N ALA A 79 3.37 15.55 37.51
CA ALA A 79 4.22 15.07 36.41
C ALA A 79 4.78 16.23 35.58
N ILE A 80 3.97 17.24 35.27
CA ILE A 80 4.41 18.47 34.59
C ILE A 80 5.44 19.23 35.42
N GLN A 81 5.24 19.35 36.74
CA GLN A 81 6.20 19.99 37.63
C GLN A 81 7.54 19.25 37.67
N LEU A 82 7.49 17.91 37.73
CA LEU A 82 8.68 17.07 37.68
C LEU A 82 9.41 17.22 36.33
N HIS A 83 8.67 17.24 35.21
CA HIS A 83 9.22 17.47 33.87
C HIS A 83 9.95 18.81 33.82
N ASN A 84 9.29 19.88 34.29
CA ASN A 84 9.86 21.23 34.29
C ASN A 84 11.10 21.36 35.19
N SER A 85 11.23 20.54 36.23
CA SER A 85 12.41 20.54 37.10
C SER A 85 13.62 19.85 36.46
N ARG A 86 13.39 18.95 35.49
CA ARG A 86 14.43 18.17 34.81
C ARG A 86 14.88 18.77 33.48
N HIS A 87 14.06 19.66 32.91
CA HIS A 87 14.30 20.23 31.60
C HIS A 87 14.55 21.75 31.66
N GLY A 88 15.33 22.26 30.71
CA GLY A 88 15.63 23.69 30.60
C GLY A 88 14.39 24.53 30.28
N GLU A 89 14.48 25.85 30.49
CA GLU A 89 13.38 26.82 30.33
C GLU A 89 12.66 26.71 28.97
N ASN A 90 13.40 26.45 27.90
CA ASN A 90 12.85 26.32 26.54
C ASN A 90 11.92 25.11 26.37
N ASN A 91 12.01 24.11 27.24
CA ASN A 91 11.20 22.88 27.18
C ASN A 91 10.19 22.77 28.32
N GLN A 92 9.99 23.85 29.08
CA GLN A 92 9.00 23.89 30.15
C GLN A 92 7.56 23.90 29.60
N LEU A 93 6.73 23.12 30.28
CA LEU A 93 5.33 22.91 30.03
C LEU A 93 4.48 23.79 30.96
N PRO A 94 3.38 24.37 30.47
CA PRO A 94 2.48 25.11 31.33
C PRO A 94 1.64 24.16 32.20
N ASN A 95 1.06 24.68 33.28
CA ASN A 95 0.18 23.92 34.17
C ASN A 95 -1.06 23.35 33.43
N THR A 96 -1.74 22.39 34.04
CA THR A 96 -2.90 21.68 33.46
C THR A 96 -4.09 22.58 33.09
N ASP A 97 -4.22 23.76 33.70
CA ASP A 97 -5.29 24.72 33.44
C ASP A 97 -4.98 25.72 32.32
N ALA A 98 -3.73 25.76 31.85
CA ALA A 98 -3.32 26.67 30.80
C ALA A 98 -4.12 26.43 29.52
N LEU A 99 -4.53 27.53 28.87
CA LEU A 99 -5.26 27.48 27.61
C LEU A 99 -4.44 26.88 26.48
N ASP A 100 -3.10 26.93 26.57
CA ASP A 100 -2.20 26.42 25.54
C ASP A 100 -2.37 24.92 25.29
N TRP A 101 -2.70 24.12 26.32
CA TRP A 101 -3.02 22.70 26.14
C TRP A 101 -4.30 22.42 25.34
N ARG A 102 -5.15 23.44 25.20
CA ARG A 102 -6.48 23.37 24.57
C ARG A 102 -6.55 24.28 23.35
N LYS A 103 -5.39 24.50 22.74
CA LYS A 103 -5.23 24.99 21.37
C LYS A 103 -4.75 23.81 20.52
N ILE A 104 -5.21 23.74 19.28
CA ILE A 104 -4.71 22.75 18.32
C ILE A 104 -3.47 23.35 17.66
N ASN A 105 -2.29 22.79 17.97
CA ASN A 105 -1.04 23.16 17.34
C ASN A 105 -0.32 21.88 16.90
N LEU A 106 -0.14 21.77 15.60
CA LEU A 106 0.30 20.54 14.94
C LEU A 106 1.83 20.47 14.88
N GLY A 107 2.36 19.30 15.20
CA GLY A 107 3.75 18.92 14.94
C GLY A 107 3.80 17.56 14.25
N ARG A 108 4.87 17.30 13.51
CA ARG A 108 5.06 15.99 12.87
C ARG A 108 5.40 14.93 13.92
N LEU A 109 4.76 13.76 13.87
CA LEU A 109 5.23 12.62 14.64
C LEU A 109 6.54 12.13 14.02
N THR A 110 7.67 12.48 14.61
CA THR A 110 8.96 11.87 14.25
C THR A 110 9.10 10.52 14.96
N GLU A 111 9.91 9.60 14.44
CA GLU A 111 10.24 8.33 15.14
C GLU A 111 11.51 8.44 16.00
N GLN A 112 12.19 9.57 15.97
CA GLN A 112 13.42 9.77 16.74
C GLN A 112 13.18 9.68 18.25
N ASP A 113 14.21 9.22 18.97
CA ASP A 113 14.26 9.08 20.43
C ASP A 113 13.60 10.28 21.13
N GLY A 114 12.74 10.00 22.11
CA GLY A 114 11.89 10.99 22.79
C GLY A 114 12.66 12.16 23.41
N GLU A 115 13.96 11.99 23.64
CA GLU A 115 14.86 12.99 24.23
C GLU A 115 15.17 14.19 23.31
N ALA A 116 14.88 14.12 22.00
CA ALA A 116 15.27 15.15 21.03
C ALA A 116 14.13 16.08 20.56
N ARG A 117 12.92 15.99 21.12
CA ARG A 117 11.74 16.74 20.64
C ARG A 117 11.42 17.99 21.44
N SER A 118 11.50 19.16 20.81
CA SER A 118 11.00 20.39 21.41
C SER A 118 9.50 20.28 21.66
N ASN A 119 9.06 20.61 22.88
CA ASN A 119 7.65 20.73 23.22
C ASN A 119 6.96 21.92 22.56
N ARG A 120 7.75 22.78 21.90
CA ARG A 120 7.28 24.01 21.26
C ARG A 120 7.76 24.09 19.81
N ASN A 121 6.90 24.56 18.93
CA ASN A 121 7.25 25.01 17.59
C ASN A 121 7.21 26.55 17.55
N ARG A 122 7.41 27.15 16.37
CA ARG A 122 7.35 28.62 16.17
C ARG A 122 6.01 29.25 16.57
N HIS A 123 4.97 28.45 16.79
CA HIS A 123 3.62 28.89 17.08
C HIS A 123 3.15 28.60 18.50
N GLY A 124 3.96 27.91 19.32
CA GLY A 124 3.65 27.61 20.71
C GLY A 124 3.81 26.14 21.06
N LEU A 125 3.11 25.70 22.11
CA LEU A 125 3.13 24.32 22.61
C LEU A 125 2.57 23.37 21.55
N VAL A 126 3.30 22.32 21.19
CA VAL A 126 2.80 21.27 20.29
C VAL A 126 1.85 20.39 21.09
N THR A 127 0.57 20.40 20.73
CA THR A 127 -0.47 19.64 21.42
C THR A 127 -0.95 18.44 20.63
N THR A 128 -0.72 18.42 19.32
CA THR A 128 -1.22 17.39 18.40
C THR A 128 -0.12 16.94 17.46
N TYR A 129 -0.10 15.64 17.16
CA TYR A 129 0.80 15.05 16.18
C TYR A 129 0.05 14.56 14.95
N THR A 130 0.57 14.91 13.78
CA THR A 130 0.17 14.29 12.51
C THR A 130 0.79 12.90 12.40
N ASN A 131 0.27 12.08 11.48
CA ASN A 131 0.90 10.83 11.10
C ASN A 131 2.31 11.06 10.49
N MET A 132 3.11 9.99 10.44
CA MET A 132 4.47 10.02 9.90
C MET A 132 4.51 10.09 8.38
N ASN A 133 3.35 10.07 7.74
CA ASN A 133 3.25 10.09 6.30
C ASN A 133 3.90 11.38 5.78
N ASP A 134 4.60 11.25 4.67
CA ASP A 134 5.01 12.38 3.88
C ASP A 134 3.92 12.72 2.85
N ASP A 135 4.18 13.80 2.14
CA ASP A 135 3.22 14.45 1.26
C ASP A 135 2.93 13.63 0.00
N GLY A 136 3.80 12.66 -0.30
CA GLY A 136 3.64 11.67 -1.37
C GLY A 136 2.97 10.37 -0.93
N HIS A 137 2.64 10.22 0.35
CA HIS A 137 2.02 8.99 0.84
C HIS A 137 0.56 8.91 0.37
N ARG A 138 0.15 7.75 -0.16
CA ARG A 138 -1.20 7.52 -0.72
C ARG A 138 -2.38 7.75 0.23
N TYR A 139 -2.12 7.90 1.53
CA TYR A 139 -3.13 8.16 2.56
C TYR A 139 -3.06 9.58 3.12
N GLY A 140 -2.17 10.42 2.56
CA GLY A 140 -1.88 11.79 2.98
C GLY A 140 -1.47 11.92 4.45
N THR A 141 -1.44 13.18 4.88
CA THR A 141 -1.10 13.58 6.25
C THR A 141 -2.39 13.86 7.04
N PHE A 142 -2.56 13.24 8.21
CA PHE A 142 -3.75 13.45 9.06
C PHE A 142 -3.38 13.47 10.54
N LEU A 143 -4.24 14.06 11.38
CA LEU A 143 -4.07 14.09 12.84
C LEU A 143 -4.13 12.68 13.43
N GLU A 144 -3.03 12.22 14.02
CA GLU A 144 -2.92 10.85 14.55
C GLU A 144 -3.11 10.77 16.07
N SER A 145 -2.61 11.75 16.82
CA SER A 145 -2.61 11.70 18.29
C SER A 145 -2.43 13.07 18.94
N TYR A 146 -2.63 13.15 20.26
CA TYR A 146 -2.25 14.33 21.06
C TYR A 146 -0.97 14.07 21.83
N ALA A 147 -0.15 15.11 21.99
CA ALA A 147 1.16 15.05 22.64
C ALA A 147 1.07 14.89 24.17
N ILE A 148 1.97 14.08 24.73
CA ILE A 148 2.20 13.90 26.17
C ILE A 148 3.71 13.92 26.42
N PRO A 149 4.33 15.11 26.43
CA PRO A 149 5.78 15.20 26.54
C PRO A 149 6.35 14.83 27.91
N PHE A 150 5.50 14.69 28.93
CA PHE A 150 5.84 14.35 30.31
C PHE A 150 5.51 12.88 30.66
N ASN A 151 5.46 11.99 29.66
CA ASN A 151 4.98 10.61 29.82
C ASN A 151 5.86 9.78 30.78
N GLU A 152 7.17 10.03 30.82
CA GLU A 152 8.10 9.34 31.71
C GLU A 152 7.89 9.76 33.18
N GLU A 153 7.85 11.06 33.42
CA GLU A 153 7.53 11.65 34.72
C GLU A 153 6.16 11.22 35.22
N LEU A 154 5.18 11.09 34.31
CA LEU A 154 3.86 10.61 34.64
C LEU A 154 3.90 9.18 35.19
N GLY A 155 4.67 8.28 34.56
CA GLY A 155 4.88 6.92 35.06
C GLY A 155 5.55 6.88 36.44
N GLN A 156 6.50 7.79 36.68
CA GLN A 156 7.16 7.92 37.97
C GLN A 156 6.19 8.42 39.05
N VAL A 157 5.50 9.53 38.82
CA VAL A 157 4.56 10.12 39.79
C VAL A 157 3.42 9.15 40.12
N MET A 158 2.92 8.40 39.13
CA MET A 158 1.93 7.36 39.39
C MET A 158 2.48 6.22 40.27
N SER A 159 3.73 5.80 40.05
CA SER A 159 4.40 4.77 40.88
C SER A 159 4.55 5.26 42.32
N GLU A 160 5.01 6.49 42.51
CA GLU A 160 5.15 7.14 43.82
C GLU A 160 3.81 7.30 44.54
N ALA A 161 2.74 7.55 43.78
CA ALA A 161 1.37 7.60 44.30
C ALA A 161 0.77 6.22 44.60
N GLY A 162 1.50 5.13 44.39
CA GLY A 162 1.12 3.75 44.75
C GLY A 162 0.51 2.92 43.62
N HIS A 163 0.49 3.41 42.38
CA HIS A 163 -0.04 2.62 41.26
C HIS A 163 0.87 1.41 40.97
N PRO A 164 0.34 0.18 40.91
CA PRO A 164 1.17 -1.03 40.87
C PRO A 164 1.91 -1.23 39.55
N ASN A 165 1.30 -0.81 38.42
CA ASN A 165 1.84 -1.08 37.08
C ASN A 165 1.63 0.09 36.09
N PRO A 166 2.11 1.32 36.37
CA PRO A 166 1.81 2.47 35.51
C PRO A 166 2.40 2.33 34.09
N GLN A 167 3.51 1.62 33.96
CA GLN A 167 4.17 1.35 32.67
C GLN A 167 3.35 0.44 31.72
N GLN A 168 2.25 -0.16 32.17
CA GLN A 168 1.37 -0.91 31.26
C GLN A 168 0.57 0.02 30.33
N HIS A 169 0.35 1.27 30.74
CA HIS A 169 -0.45 2.23 29.99
C HIS A 169 0.30 2.76 28.76
N SER A 170 -0.38 2.82 27.62
CA SER A 170 0.25 3.27 26.37
C SER A 170 0.71 4.72 26.42
N TRP A 171 0.00 5.58 27.16
CA TRP A 171 0.30 7.02 27.32
C TRP A 171 1.37 7.30 28.39
N VAL A 172 1.84 6.29 29.10
CA VAL A 172 3.08 6.35 29.91
C VAL A 172 4.27 5.89 29.07
N ARG A 173 4.09 4.81 28.29
CA ARG A 173 5.14 4.26 27.42
C ARG A 173 5.44 5.09 26.18
N LYS A 174 4.51 5.96 25.78
CA LYS A 174 4.60 6.74 24.55
C LYS A 174 4.29 8.20 24.86
N PRO A 175 4.95 9.14 24.17
CA PRO A 175 4.77 10.57 24.39
C PRO A 175 3.47 11.10 23.75
N TYR A 176 2.40 10.28 23.69
CA TYR A 176 1.14 10.65 23.07
C TYR A 176 -0.06 9.81 23.55
N ILE A 177 -1.26 10.38 23.45
CA ILE A 177 -2.55 9.69 23.65
C ILE A 177 -3.31 9.55 22.33
N LYS A 178 -3.86 8.36 22.13
CA LYS A 178 -4.56 7.99 20.90
C LYS A 178 -6.00 8.53 20.86
N PRO A 179 -6.55 8.77 19.66
CA PRO A 179 -7.89 9.33 19.44
C PRO A 179 -9.00 8.59 20.17
N HIS A 180 -8.91 7.25 20.22
CA HIS A 180 -9.96 6.43 20.85
C HIS A 180 -10.18 6.75 22.32
N ARG A 181 -9.18 7.29 23.04
CA ARG A 181 -9.34 7.73 24.44
C ARG A 181 -9.89 9.14 24.59
N LEU A 182 -9.96 9.90 23.49
CA LEU A 182 -10.30 11.31 23.46
C LEU A 182 -11.74 11.56 23.01
N ASN A 183 -12.38 10.57 22.39
CA ASN A 183 -13.76 10.60 21.96
C ASN A 183 -14.51 9.41 22.57
N LEU A 184 -15.50 9.70 23.42
CA LEU A 184 -16.40 8.73 24.00
C LEU A 184 -17.82 9.05 23.56
N VAL A 185 -18.63 8.04 23.24
CA VAL A 185 -20.05 8.19 22.89
C VAL A 185 -20.91 7.38 23.85
N PRO A 186 -22.17 7.77 24.09
CA PRO A 186 -23.08 6.95 24.89
C PRO A 186 -23.22 5.54 24.32
N ASP A 187 -23.27 4.54 25.20
CA ASP A 187 -23.48 3.14 24.81
C ASP A 187 -24.95 2.75 24.69
N GLY A 188 -25.87 3.65 25.06
CA GLY A 188 -27.32 3.42 25.09
C GLY A 188 -27.83 2.75 26.38
N GLN A 189 -26.93 2.36 27.30
CA GLN A 189 -27.23 1.74 28.60
C GLN A 189 -26.89 2.67 29.79
N GLY A 190 -26.63 3.94 29.50
CA GLY A 190 -26.19 4.93 30.49
C GLY A 190 -24.68 4.91 30.76
N GLY A 191 -23.92 4.08 30.03
CA GLY A 191 -22.46 4.10 30.03
C GLY A 191 -21.89 4.84 28.82
N MET A 192 -20.56 4.88 28.75
CA MET A 192 -19.81 5.49 27.66
C MET A 192 -18.91 4.43 27.02
N LYS A 193 -18.81 4.44 25.69
CA LYS A 193 -17.88 3.61 24.91
C LYS A 193 -16.96 4.49 24.07
N PHE A 194 -15.83 3.96 23.63
CA PHE A 194 -14.93 4.70 22.73
C PHE A 194 -15.62 4.97 21.38
N GLY A 195 -15.71 6.26 21.02
CA GLY A 195 -16.36 6.73 19.79
C GLY A 195 -15.43 6.75 18.58
N ALA A 196 -14.15 7.06 18.80
CA ALA A 196 -13.13 6.96 17.75
C ALA A 196 -12.52 5.55 17.75
N ASN A 197 -12.66 4.82 16.65
CA ASN A 197 -11.92 3.58 16.46
C ASN A 197 -10.54 3.93 15.90
N SER A 198 -9.48 3.75 16.69
CA SER A 198 -8.14 3.76 16.10
C SER A 198 -8.01 2.51 15.25
N VAL A 199 -8.08 2.63 13.92
CA VAL A 199 -7.57 1.59 13.03
C VAL A 199 -6.09 1.48 13.37
N PRO A 200 -5.61 0.38 13.99
CA PRO A 200 -4.22 0.31 14.39
C PRO A 200 -3.37 0.50 13.13
N LYS A 201 -2.42 1.45 13.14
CA LYS A 201 -1.43 1.58 12.05
C LYS A 201 -0.86 0.19 11.77
N GLY A 202 -1.09 -0.32 10.55
CA GLY A 202 -0.68 -1.67 10.14
C GLY A 202 -1.68 -2.81 10.40
N GLN A 203 -2.93 -2.54 10.78
CA GLN A 203 -4.01 -3.54 10.87
C GLN A 203 -5.21 -3.27 9.97
N LEU A 204 -5.05 -2.41 8.96
CA LEU A 204 -5.49 -2.92 7.67
C LEU A 204 -4.56 -4.09 7.40
N GLY A 205 -5.06 -5.33 7.37
CA GLY A 205 -4.20 -6.46 7.00
C GLY A 205 -3.49 -6.16 5.67
N ASP A 206 -2.48 -6.94 5.28
CA ASP A 206 -1.75 -6.75 4.01
C ASP A 206 -2.67 -6.60 2.76
N GLU A 207 -3.97 -6.90 2.92
CA GLU A 207 -5.05 -6.83 1.93
C GLU A 207 -6.00 -5.61 2.07
N GLY A 208 -5.72 -4.64 2.94
CA GLY A 208 -6.62 -3.48 3.15
C GLY A 208 -7.86 -3.78 4.01
N MET A 209 -7.87 -4.89 4.75
CA MET A 209 -9.01 -5.36 5.52
C MET A 209 -9.04 -4.78 6.93
N LEU A 210 -10.18 -4.22 7.36
CA LEU A 210 -10.46 -4.05 8.78
C LEU A 210 -10.52 -5.42 9.46
N ASP A 211 -9.96 -5.56 10.65
CA ASP A 211 -10.00 -6.82 11.37
C ASP A 211 -11.46 -7.23 11.70
N ARG A 212 -11.71 -8.54 11.90
CA ARG A 212 -13.06 -9.09 12.17
C ARG A 212 -13.75 -8.46 13.38
N ASP A 213 -12.98 -8.06 14.39
CA ASP A 213 -13.46 -7.42 15.61
C ASP A 213 -13.94 -5.99 15.30
N SER A 214 -13.19 -5.25 14.47
CA SER A 214 -13.57 -3.94 13.95
C SER A 214 -14.83 -4.00 13.07
N ILE A 215 -14.96 -5.03 12.22
CA ILE A 215 -16.15 -5.30 11.39
C ILE A 215 -17.38 -5.63 12.27
N SER A 216 -17.20 -6.48 13.29
CA SER A 216 -18.27 -6.87 14.21
C SER A 216 -18.83 -5.68 15.01
N ARG A 217 -17.96 -4.74 15.42
CA ARG A 217 -18.33 -3.55 16.20
C ARG A 217 -19.07 -2.48 15.39
N LEU A 218 -18.98 -2.51 14.07
CA LEU A 218 -19.82 -1.71 13.16
C LEU A 218 -21.27 -2.25 13.05
N GLY A 219 -21.65 -3.24 13.88
CA GLY A 219 -23.03 -3.70 14.01
C GLY A 219 -23.54 -4.45 12.77
N GLY A 220 -22.66 -5.10 12.02
CA GLY A 220 -23.00 -5.73 10.74
C GLY A 220 -23.27 -4.73 9.61
N ARG A 221 -23.02 -3.43 9.83
CA ARG A 221 -23.13 -2.38 8.80
C ARG A 221 -21.84 -2.15 8.01
N ALA A 222 -20.75 -2.79 8.41
CA ALA A 222 -19.62 -2.93 7.49
C ALA A 222 -20.12 -3.72 6.29
N ASN A 223 -19.95 -3.16 5.08
CA ASN A 223 -20.34 -3.79 3.82
C ASN A 223 -20.00 -5.27 3.87
N ASP A 224 -21.00 -6.10 3.60
CA ASP A 224 -20.75 -7.52 3.39
C ASP A 224 -19.74 -7.62 2.26
N THR A 225 -18.47 -7.87 2.56
CA THR A 225 -17.43 -7.99 1.54
C THR A 225 -17.73 -9.17 0.61
N ARG A 226 -18.65 -10.08 0.98
CA ARG A 226 -19.23 -11.10 0.08
C ARG A 226 -20.05 -10.49 -1.05
N ALA A 227 -20.67 -9.32 -0.86
CA ALA A 227 -21.38 -8.59 -1.91
C ALA A 227 -20.45 -8.25 -3.10
N PHE A 228 -19.14 -8.12 -2.85
CA PHE A 228 -18.14 -7.81 -3.87
C PHE A 228 -17.13 -8.94 -4.18
N GLN A 229 -17.18 -10.05 -3.44
CA GLN A 229 -16.45 -11.27 -3.79
C GLN A 229 -17.09 -11.94 -5.01
N GLY A 230 -16.26 -12.45 -5.93
CA GLY A 230 -16.70 -13.22 -7.09
C GLY A 230 -17.26 -12.42 -8.27
N ILE A 231 -17.24 -11.08 -8.25
CA ILE A 231 -17.74 -10.27 -9.37
C ILE A 231 -16.72 -10.24 -10.51
N THR A 232 -17.19 -10.43 -11.74
CA THR A 232 -16.38 -10.41 -12.96
C THR A 232 -17.11 -9.67 -14.07
N SER A 233 -16.38 -9.24 -15.12
CA SER A 233 -16.95 -8.49 -16.25
C SER A 233 -18.08 -9.21 -16.98
N TRP A 234 -18.08 -10.54 -17.01
CA TRP A 234 -19.22 -11.32 -17.53
C TRP A 234 -20.38 -11.37 -16.54
N GLY A 235 -20.11 -11.33 -15.23
CA GLY A 235 -21.12 -11.19 -14.18
C GLY A 235 -21.94 -9.91 -14.31
N THR A 236 -21.36 -8.82 -14.83
CA THR A 236 -22.04 -7.51 -15.03
C THR A 236 -22.34 -7.19 -16.50
N GLY A 237 -21.82 -7.97 -17.44
CA GLY A 237 -21.93 -7.69 -18.88
C GLY A 237 -23.36 -7.65 -19.41
N HIS A 238 -24.29 -8.32 -18.71
CA HIS A 238 -25.71 -8.38 -19.05
C HIS A 238 -26.48 -7.07 -18.80
N GLN A 239 -25.89 -6.14 -18.06
CA GLN A 239 -26.52 -4.87 -17.71
C GLN A 239 -26.13 -3.73 -18.65
N LYS A 240 -25.34 -4.02 -19.68
CA LYS A 240 -24.93 -3.00 -20.65
C LYS A 240 -26.12 -2.57 -21.51
N SER A 241 -26.27 -1.26 -21.70
CA SER A 241 -27.22 -0.67 -22.67
C SER A 241 -27.24 -1.39 -24.02
N LEU A 242 -28.41 -1.41 -24.67
CA LEU A 242 -28.53 -1.85 -26.06
C LEU A 242 -27.66 -1.03 -27.02
N VAL A 243 -27.29 0.21 -26.68
CA VAL A 243 -26.35 1.02 -27.48
C VAL A 243 -24.98 0.34 -27.61
N TYR A 244 -24.52 -0.40 -26.58
CA TYR A 244 -23.27 -1.17 -26.66
C TYR A 244 -23.37 -2.44 -27.51
N HIS A 245 -24.57 -2.79 -27.93
CA HIS A 245 -24.87 -3.92 -28.81
C HIS A 245 -25.04 -3.48 -30.27
N LEU A 246 -24.81 -2.20 -30.57
CA LEU A 246 -24.65 -1.70 -31.93
C LEU A 246 -23.24 -2.00 -32.44
N PRO A 247 -23.08 -2.46 -33.69
CA PRO A 247 -21.76 -2.75 -34.24
C PRO A 247 -20.97 -1.45 -34.45
N GLN A 248 -19.64 -1.50 -34.30
CA GLN A 248 -18.80 -0.34 -34.61
C GLN A 248 -18.73 -0.07 -36.11
N ILE A 249 -18.58 1.21 -36.47
CA ILE A 249 -18.63 1.68 -37.87
C ILE A 249 -17.54 1.08 -38.75
N ASP A 250 -16.41 0.68 -38.18
CA ASP A 250 -15.32 0.03 -38.90
C ASP A 250 -15.67 -1.40 -39.37
N HIS A 251 -16.86 -1.88 -39.01
CA HIS A 251 -17.46 -3.12 -39.49
C HIS A 251 -18.76 -2.89 -40.28
N SER A 252 -19.11 -1.64 -40.59
CA SER A 252 -20.23 -1.33 -41.50
C SER A 252 -19.91 -1.78 -42.93
N PRO A 253 -20.91 -2.22 -43.73
CA PRO A 253 -20.72 -2.49 -45.17
C PRO A 253 -20.13 -1.32 -45.95
N ASP A 254 -20.37 -0.08 -45.50
CA ASP A 254 -19.94 1.15 -46.18
C ASP A 254 -18.53 1.61 -45.76
N TYR A 255 -17.90 0.94 -44.78
CA TYR A 255 -16.59 1.34 -44.30
C TYR A 255 -15.49 0.98 -45.30
N ARG A 256 -14.88 2.01 -45.90
CA ARG A 256 -13.81 1.85 -46.90
C ARG A 256 -12.46 1.41 -46.32
N GLY A 257 -12.29 1.36 -45.00
CA GLY A 257 -11.06 0.91 -44.36
C GLY A 257 -11.07 -0.59 -44.10
N SER A 258 -9.89 -1.21 -44.01
CA SER A 258 -9.80 -2.59 -43.52
C SER A 258 -10.18 -2.61 -42.03
N PRO A 259 -11.17 -3.44 -41.62
CA PRO A 259 -11.48 -3.63 -40.21
C PRO A 259 -10.19 -3.99 -39.47
N GLN A 260 -9.82 -3.23 -38.44
CA GLN A 260 -8.61 -3.55 -37.68
C GLN A 260 -8.91 -4.82 -36.88
N PRO A 261 -8.14 -5.91 -37.05
CA PRO A 261 -8.39 -7.13 -36.31
C PRO A 261 -8.24 -6.84 -34.82
N ARG A 262 -9.33 -7.04 -34.07
CA ARG A 262 -9.33 -7.01 -32.60
C ARG A 262 -8.74 -8.29 -32.04
N LYS A 263 -7.57 -8.66 -32.54
CA LYS A 263 -6.91 -9.94 -32.31
C LYS A 263 -6.81 -10.24 -30.82
N ALA A 264 -6.40 -9.28 -30.00
CA ALA A 264 -6.33 -9.43 -28.55
C ALA A 264 -7.69 -9.77 -27.91
N THR A 265 -8.77 -9.10 -28.34
CA THR A 265 -10.14 -9.39 -27.87
C THR A 265 -10.59 -10.80 -28.27
N VAL A 266 -10.34 -11.18 -29.52
CA VAL A 266 -10.71 -12.52 -30.04
C VAL A 266 -9.88 -13.61 -29.37
N ASP A 267 -8.58 -13.43 -29.23
CA ASP A 267 -7.68 -14.39 -28.59
C ASP A 267 -8.01 -14.53 -27.09
N SER A 268 -8.37 -13.43 -26.41
CA SER A 268 -8.92 -13.43 -25.06
C SER A 268 -10.19 -14.29 -24.96
N PHE A 269 -11.19 -14.02 -25.81
CA PHE A 269 -12.42 -14.80 -25.85
C PHE A 269 -12.19 -16.28 -26.16
N VAL A 270 -11.37 -16.60 -27.16
CA VAL A 270 -11.04 -17.99 -27.52
C VAL A 270 -10.40 -18.70 -26.34
N THR A 271 -9.42 -18.08 -25.69
CA THR A 271 -8.75 -18.64 -24.51
C THR A 271 -9.76 -18.95 -23.40
N GLN A 272 -10.66 -18.02 -23.10
CA GLN A 272 -11.65 -18.21 -22.04
C GLN A 272 -12.67 -19.30 -22.40
N MET A 273 -13.15 -19.35 -23.64
CA MET A 273 -14.07 -20.40 -24.06
C MET A 273 -13.44 -21.79 -24.08
N LEU A 274 -12.15 -21.91 -24.42
CA LEU A 274 -11.44 -23.19 -24.31
C LEU A 274 -11.40 -23.68 -22.86
N ARG A 275 -11.24 -22.77 -21.89
CA ARG A 275 -11.32 -23.10 -20.45
C ARG A 275 -12.72 -23.52 -20.03
N VAL A 276 -13.75 -22.77 -20.45
CA VAL A 276 -15.17 -23.09 -20.20
C VAL A 276 -15.51 -24.49 -20.70
N LEU A 277 -14.96 -24.88 -21.86
CA LEU A 277 -15.17 -26.20 -22.47
C LEU A 277 -14.31 -27.32 -21.86
N GLY A 278 -13.40 -26.99 -20.92
CA GLY A 278 -12.46 -27.93 -20.32
C GLY A 278 -11.37 -28.43 -21.28
N GLN A 279 -11.05 -27.63 -22.30
CA GLN A 279 -10.03 -27.94 -23.32
C GLN A 279 -8.66 -27.32 -23.01
N ASP A 280 -8.58 -26.49 -21.96
CA ASP A 280 -7.33 -25.96 -21.41
C ASP A 280 -6.92 -26.81 -20.20
N SER A 281 -5.93 -27.68 -20.38
CA SER A 281 -5.45 -28.60 -19.33
C SER A 281 -4.91 -27.87 -18.11
N ASP A 282 -4.24 -26.74 -18.35
CA ASP A 282 -3.53 -25.99 -17.30
C ASP A 282 -4.54 -25.28 -16.41
N ALA A 283 -5.61 -24.74 -16.99
CA ALA A 283 -6.71 -24.14 -16.23
C ALA A 283 -7.43 -25.17 -15.33
N MET A 284 -7.59 -26.41 -15.80
CA MET A 284 -8.19 -27.49 -15.02
C MET A 284 -7.29 -27.90 -13.84
N THR A 285 -5.96 -27.99 -14.06
CA THR A 285 -5.02 -28.33 -12.97
C THR A 285 -4.89 -27.25 -11.91
N ASN A 286 -5.17 -25.99 -12.27
CA ASN A 286 -5.06 -24.84 -11.36
C ASN A 286 -6.36 -24.54 -10.59
N ASN A 287 -7.39 -25.40 -10.67
CA ASN A 287 -8.72 -25.17 -10.08
C ASN A 287 -9.34 -23.81 -10.46
N LEU A 288 -8.98 -23.26 -11.63
CA LEU A 288 -9.56 -22.01 -12.11
C LEU A 288 -10.99 -22.22 -12.61
N VAL A 289 -11.30 -23.42 -13.09
CA VAL A 289 -12.62 -23.80 -13.60
C VAL A 289 -13.34 -24.64 -12.56
N VAL A 290 -14.49 -24.14 -12.09
CA VAL A 290 -15.31 -24.74 -11.04
C VAL A 290 -16.33 -25.73 -11.64
N ASP A 291 -17.04 -25.36 -12.72
CA ASP A 291 -18.08 -26.20 -13.33
C ASP A 291 -18.11 -26.15 -14.88
N SER A 292 -17.10 -26.75 -15.51
CA SER A 292 -17.09 -26.93 -16.97
C SER A 292 -18.20 -27.86 -17.49
N ALA A 293 -18.75 -28.74 -16.66
CA ALA A 293 -19.81 -29.65 -17.06
C ALA A 293 -21.15 -28.92 -17.18
N GLY A 294 -21.50 -28.11 -16.18
CA GLY A 294 -22.64 -27.21 -16.22
C GLY A 294 -22.56 -26.24 -17.37
N ALA A 295 -21.40 -25.60 -17.57
CA ALA A 295 -21.23 -24.66 -18.67
C ALA A 295 -21.38 -25.31 -20.05
N ARG A 296 -20.89 -26.54 -20.26
CA ARG A 296 -21.12 -27.30 -21.50
C ARG A 296 -22.59 -27.64 -21.73
N ARG A 297 -23.33 -28.02 -20.67
CA ARG A 297 -24.78 -28.23 -20.77
C ARG A 297 -25.48 -26.94 -21.19
N MET A 298 -25.12 -25.81 -20.58
CA MET A 298 -25.66 -24.50 -20.95
C MET A 298 -25.36 -24.16 -22.42
N ILE A 299 -24.12 -24.34 -22.87
CA ILE A 299 -23.74 -24.13 -24.28
C ILE A 299 -24.57 -25.01 -25.24
N SER A 300 -24.86 -26.26 -24.87
CA SER A 300 -25.67 -27.15 -25.71
C SER A 300 -27.13 -26.71 -25.85
N GLN A 301 -27.61 -25.93 -24.89
CA GLN A 301 -28.97 -25.38 -24.82
C GLN A 301 -29.05 -23.95 -25.38
N MET A 302 -27.93 -23.35 -25.80
CA MET A 302 -27.92 -21.99 -26.31
C MET A 302 -28.82 -21.84 -27.55
N GLU A 303 -29.62 -20.78 -27.53
CA GLU A 303 -30.55 -20.40 -28.60
C GLU A 303 -30.02 -19.24 -29.43
N GLY A 304 -30.51 -19.14 -30.66
CA GLY A 304 -30.12 -18.12 -31.62
C GLY A 304 -29.14 -18.60 -32.68
N GLU A 305 -28.87 -17.73 -33.64
CA GLU A 305 -27.98 -17.98 -34.77
C GLU A 305 -27.07 -16.79 -35.05
N VAL A 306 -25.91 -17.08 -35.61
CA VAL A 306 -24.94 -16.09 -36.11
C VAL A 306 -24.58 -16.52 -37.53
N ASP A 307 -24.76 -15.62 -38.50
CA ASP A 307 -24.53 -15.87 -39.93
C ASP A 307 -25.26 -17.13 -40.45
N GLY A 308 -26.52 -17.31 -40.04
CA GLY A 308 -27.38 -18.44 -40.43
C GLY A 308 -26.95 -19.80 -39.85
N ARG A 309 -26.04 -19.81 -38.87
CA ARG A 309 -25.60 -21.01 -38.16
C ARG A 309 -26.05 -20.98 -36.70
N PRO A 310 -26.58 -22.09 -36.15
CA PRO A 310 -26.96 -22.15 -34.74
C PRO A 310 -25.80 -21.78 -33.82
N LEU A 311 -26.04 -20.94 -32.80
CA LEU A 311 -25.00 -20.42 -31.90
C LEU A 311 -24.14 -21.53 -31.28
N LYS A 312 -24.78 -22.60 -30.79
CA LYS A 312 -24.12 -23.77 -30.20
C LYS A 312 -23.11 -24.46 -31.12
N SER A 313 -23.29 -24.38 -32.45
CA SER A 313 -22.40 -25.03 -33.42
C SER A 313 -20.99 -24.43 -33.42
N TYR A 314 -20.84 -23.15 -33.05
CA TYR A 314 -19.55 -22.48 -32.99
C TYR A 314 -18.64 -23.03 -31.89
N PHE A 315 -19.19 -23.62 -30.83
CA PHE A 315 -18.41 -24.16 -29.71
C PHE A 315 -17.89 -25.59 -29.93
N THR A 316 -18.12 -26.17 -31.12
CA THR A 316 -17.68 -27.53 -31.46
C THR A 316 -16.22 -27.60 -31.90
N SER A 317 -15.60 -26.47 -32.24
CA SER A 317 -14.20 -26.40 -32.69
C SER A 317 -13.57 -25.05 -32.34
N THR A 318 -12.24 -25.00 -32.19
CA THR A 318 -11.50 -23.76 -31.93
C THR A 318 -11.67 -22.73 -33.05
N ASP A 319 -11.78 -23.18 -34.31
CA ASP A 319 -12.05 -22.31 -35.47
C ASP A 319 -13.46 -21.70 -35.40
N GLY A 320 -14.46 -22.48 -34.97
CA GLY A 320 -15.81 -21.98 -34.69
C GLY A 320 -15.80 -20.91 -33.60
N ILE A 321 -15.14 -21.16 -32.46
CA ILE A 321 -15.04 -20.19 -31.37
C ILE A 321 -14.37 -18.90 -31.85
N ARG A 322 -13.30 -19.03 -32.65
CA ARG A 322 -12.61 -17.88 -33.23
C ARG A 322 -13.52 -17.06 -34.16
N LYS A 323 -14.25 -17.69 -35.07
CA LYS A 323 -15.20 -17.02 -35.98
C LYS A 323 -16.31 -16.31 -35.21
N LEU A 324 -16.84 -16.95 -34.17
CA LEU A 324 -17.82 -16.31 -33.28
C LEU A 324 -17.19 -15.09 -32.57
N GLY A 325 -15.97 -15.23 -32.06
CA GLY A 325 -15.22 -14.12 -31.47
C GLY A 325 -15.00 -12.97 -32.43
N GLU A 326 -14.66 -13.24 -33.69
CA GLU A 326 -14.51 -12.23 -34.75
C GLU A 326 -15.82 -11.50 -35.03
N TYR A 327 -16.93 -12.23 -35.12
CA TYR A 327 -18.28 -11.64 -35.26
C TYR A 327 -18.62 -10.75 -34.05
N LEU A 328 -18.46 -11.27 -32.83
CA LEU A 328 -18.82 -10.55 -31.60
C LEU A 328 -17.87 -9.38 -31.29
N SER A 329 -16.63 -9.44 -31.79
CA SER A 329 -15.65 -8.37 -31.59
C SER A 329 -16.10 -7.01 -32.15
N ARG A 330 -17.07 -7.00 -33.05
CA ARG A 330 -17.65 -5.79 -33.64
C ARG A 330 -18.42 -4.93 -32.63
N TYR A 331 -18.87 -5.51 -31.52
CA TYR A 331 -19.75 -4.87 -30.55
C TYR A 331 -18.97 -4.35 -29.34
N PRO A 332 -19.18 -3.09 -28.92
CA PRO A 332 -18.56 -2.54 -27.71
C PRO A 332 -18.79 -3.36 -26.44
N SER A 333 -19.98 -3.96 -26.25
CA SER A 333 -20.29 -4.76 -25.05
C SER A 333 -19.36 -5.98 -24.92
N PHE A 334 -19.15 -6.72 -26.00
CA PHE A 334 -18.20 -7.84 -26.04
C PHE A 334 -16.76 -7.37 -25.79
N GLN A 335 -16.36 -6.26 -26.38
CA GLN A 335 -15.02 -5.71 -26.17
C GLN A 335 -14.82 -5.19 -24.76
N HIS A 336 -15.86 -4.66 -24.13
CA HIS A 336 -15.80 -4.28 -22.72
C HIS A 336 -15.53 -5.50 -21.85
N VAL A 337 -16.02 -6.70 -22.19
CA VAL A 337 -15.74 -7.92 -21.42
C VAL A 337 -14.38 -8.55 -21.76
N TYR A 338 -14.00 -8.60 -23.04
CA TYR A 338 -12.83 -9.37 -23.50
C TYR A 338 -11.65 -8.56 -24.06
N GLY A 339 -11.88 -7.29 -24.39
CA GLY A 339 -10.91 -6.44 -25.09
C GLY A 339 -9.85 -5.86 -24.16
N GLU A 340 -8.71 -5.44 -24.70
CA GLU A 340 -7.62 -4.91 -23.88
C GLU A 340 -7.98 -3.56 -23.23
N ASN A 341 -7.57 -3.33 -21.97
CA ASN A 341 -7.65 -1.98 -21.39
C ASN A 341 -6.39 -1.16 -21.75
N ARG A 342 -6.47 -0.43 -22.85
CA ARG A 342 -5.50 0.61 -23.23
C ARG A 342 -6.15 1.98 -23.13
N MET A 343 -5.92 2.67 -22.01
CA MET A 343 -6.36 4.03 -21.76
C MET A 343 -5.86 4.99 -22.85
N PRO A 344 -6.65 6.01 -23.21
CA PRO A 344 -6.16 7.10 -24.04
C PRO A 344 -4.98 7.77 -23.35
N ARG A 345 -3.95 8.07 -24.12
CA ARG A 345 -2.89 8.99 -23.68
C ARG A 345 -3.19 10.32 -24.32
N PHE A 346 -2.90 11.41 -23.64
CA PHE A 346 -3.04 12.75 -24.18
C PHE A 346 -1.65 13.38 -24.28
N ASP A 347 -1.40 14.19 -25.32
CA ASP A 347 -0.22 15.05 -25.38
C ASP A 347 -0.43 16.33 -24.54
N GLU A 348 0.59 17.20 -24.50
CA GLU A 348 0.56 18.45 -23.73
C GLU A 348 -0.57 19.39 -24.20
N GLU A 349 -1.00 19.25 -25.46
CA GLU A 349 -2.13 19.99 -26.04
C GLU A 349 -3.50 19.33 -25.80
N GLY A 350 -3.56 18.24 -25.00
CA GLY A 350 -4.79 17.52 -24.69
C GLY A 350 -5.33 16.68 -25.87
N LYS A 351 -4.53 16.47 -26.92
CA LYS A 351 -4.93 15.61 -28.05
C LYS A 351 -4.58 14.16 -27.75
N MET A 352 -5.49 13.28 -28.12
CA MET A 352 -5.33 11.85 -27.91
C MET A 352 -4.15 11.28 -28.73
N LYS A 353 -3.10 10.86 -28.03
CA LYS A 353 -1.90 10.21 -28.56
C LYS A 353 -2.05 8.68 -28.56
N GLY A 354 -1.80 8.08 -29.73
CA GLY A 354 -1.86 6.64 -29.93
C GLY A 354 -3.25 6.15 -30.35
N ARG A 355 -3.45 4.82 -30.27
CA ARG A 355 -4.72 4.18 -30.62
C ARG A 355 -5.30 3.50 -29.38
N PRO A 356 -6.06 4.22 -28.55
CA PRO A 356 -6.68 3.60 -27.39
C PRO A 356 -7.66 2.53 -27.83
N SER A 357 -7.75 1.51 -26.99
CA SER A 357 -8.75 0.46 -27.11
C SER A 357 -10.17 1.00 -26.92
N THR A 358 -11.19 0.29 -27.38
CA THR A 358 -12.57 0.63 -27.04
C THR A 358 -12.81 0.62 -25.53
N VAL A 359 -12.20 -0.30 -24.78
CA VAL A 359 -12.30 -0.35 -23.32
C VAL A 359 -11.77 0.94 -22.68
N GLY A 360 -10.55 1.33 -23.04
CA GLY A 360 -9.94 2.56 -22.50
C GLY A 360 -10.71 3.82 -22.90
N LYS A 361 -11.30 3.87 -24.10
CA LYS A 361 -12.20 4.97 -24.49
C LYS A 361 -13.48 5.00 -23.66
N LEU A 362 -14.06 3.83 -23.35
CA LEU A 362 -15.24 3.75 -22.49
C LEU A 362 -14.92 4.19 -21.07
N HIS A 363 -13.78 3.77 -20.52
CA HIS A 363 -13.38 4.15 -19.17
C HIS A 363 -13.13 5.65 -19.09
N HIS A 364 -12.40 6.20 -20.06
CA HIS A 364 -12.20 7.64 -20.14
C HIS A 364 -13.51 8.42 -20.30
N PHE A 365 -14.46 7.91 -21.11
CA PHE A 365 -15.79 8.51 -21.23
C PHE A 365 -16.51 8.57 -19.88
N PHE A 366 -16.48 7.48 -19.10
CA PHE A 366 -17.08 7.47 -17.76
C PHE A 366 -16.31 8.34 -16.76
N GLY A 367 -14.99 8.43 -16.88
CA GLY A 367 -14.15 9.42 -16.20
C GLY A 367 -14.63 10.84 -16.43
N GLN A 368 -14.80 11.23 -17.70
CA GLN A 368 -15.33 12.54 -18.04
C GLN A 368 -16.77 12.76 -17.58
N ARG A 369 -17.59 11.70 -17.57
CA ARG A 369 -19.02 11.79 -17.22
C ARG A 369 -19.25 11.91 -15.72
N TYR A 370 -18.49 11.17 -14.90
CA TYR A 370 -18.71 11.06 -13.46
C TYR A 370 -17.56 11.65 -12.61
N GLY A 371 -16.53 12.21 -13.24
CA GLY A 371 -15.37 12.81 -12.58
C GLY A 371 -14.11 11.95 -12.67
N ASP A 372 -12.94 12.59 -12.54
CA ASP A 372 -11.63 11.94 -12.65
C ASP A 372 -11.44 10.81 -11.61
N ASP A 373 -12.15 10.89 -10.47
CA ASP A 373 -12.20 9.83 -9.45
C ASP A 373 -12.77 8.50 -9.98
N ALA A 374 -13.56 8.54 -11.06
CA ALA A 374 -14.04 7.34 -11.78
C ALA A 374 -12.93 6.66 -12.59
N GLU A 375 -11.90 7.40 -13.04
CA GLU A 375 -10.76 6.81 -13.76
C GLU A 375 -9.83 6.02 -12.84
N GLU A 376 -9.82 6.34 -11.54
CA GLU A 376 -8.86 5.80 -10.58
C GLU A 376 -9.47 4.82 -9.56
N GLY A 377 -10.78 4.57 -9.61
CA GLY A 377 -11.46 3.62 -8.71
C GLY A 377 -11.42 4.03 -7.22
N ARG A 378 -11.14 5.31 -6.94
CA ARG A 378 -10.96 5.79 -5.56
C ARG A 378 -12.26 5.60 -4.77
N GLY A 379 -12.17 4.94 -3.61
CA GLY A 379 -13.30 4.60 -2.74
C GLY A 379 -13.64 3.11 -2.74
N LEU A 380 -14.07 2.56 -3.88
CA LEU A 380 -14.47 1.14 -3.98
C LEU A 380 -13.29 0.17 -4.06
N ASP A 381 -12.14 0.67 -4.53
CA ASP A 381 -10.88 -0.05 -4.62
C ASP A 381 -10.44 -0.66 -3.29
N LEU A 382 -10.70 0.04 -2.18
CA LEU A 382 -10.44 -0.43 -0.82
C LEU A 382 -11.40 -1.55 -0.37
N PHE A 383 -12.63 -1.57 -0.88
CA PHE A 383 -13.65 -2.55 -0.47
C PHE A 383 -13.70 -3.79 -1.38
N MET A 384 -13.15 -3.73 -2.59
CA MET A 384 -13.20 -4.81 -3.59
C MET A 384 -11.85 -5.53 -3.82
N SER A 385 -10.89 -5.39 -2.89
CA SER A 385 -9.48 -5.81 -3.05
C SER A 385 -9.26 -7.29 -3.36
N HIS A 386 -10.25 -8.16 -3.15
CA HIS A 386 -10.15 -9.59 -3.48
C HIS A 386 -10.10 -9.91 -4.97
N THR A 387 -10.45 -8.98 -5.84
CA THR A 387 -10.42 -9.21 -7.28
C THR A 387 -9.01 -9.12 -7.91
N GLY A 388 -8.04 -8.56 -7.18
CA GLY A 388 -6.62 -8.52 -7.58
C GLY A 388 -5.88 -9.85 -7.44
N ARG A 389 -6.51 -10.89 -6.87
CA ARG A 389 -5.88 -12.20 -6.62
C ARG A 389 -5.93 -13.18 -7.81
N VAL A 390 -6.47 -12.80 -8.97
CA VAL A 390 -6.10 -13.49 -10.21
C VAL A 390 -4.72 -12.98 -10.59
N GLY A 391 -3.71 -13.54 -9.91
CA GLY A 391 -2.33 -13.12 -10.00
C GLY A 391 -1.88 -13.05 -11.46
N ASN A 392 -0.88 -12.19 -11.70
CA ASN A 392 -0.02 -12.25 -12.86
C ASN A 392 0.66 -13.63 -12.94
N PHE A 393 -0.09 -14.68 -13.28
CA PHE A 393 0.42 -16.01 -13.53
C PHE A 393 1.35 -15.89 -14.73
N ARG A 394 2.64 -16.18 -14.50
CA ARG A 394 3.76 -16.00 -15.44
C ARG A 394 3.55 -16.68 -16.81
N GLN A 395 2.54 -17.55 -16.97
CA GLN A 395 2.19 -18.20 -18.23
C GLN A 395 1.15 -17.45 -19.10
N HIS A 396 0.53 -16.36 -18.63
CA HIS A 396 -0.40 -15.56 -19.46
C HIS A 396 0.30 -14.51 -20.34
N GLN A 397 1.40 -14.88 -21.01
CA GLN A 397 2.11 -13.97 -21.91
C GLN A 397 1.24 -13.43 -23.07
N ALA A 398 0.15 -14.10 -23.43
CA ALA A 398 -0.73 -13.64 -24.51
C ALA A 398 -1.72 -12.51 -24.09
N ASN A 399 -2.13 -12.43 -22.82
CA ASN A 399 -3.27 -11.59 -22.39
C ASN A 399 -3.02 -10.78 -21.11
N LYS A 400 -1.79 -10.28 -20.87
CA LYS A 400 -1.43 -9.50 -19.67
C LYS A 400 -2.32 -8.27 -19.39
N ASN A 401 -3.11 -7.84 -20.37
CA ASN A 401 -3.85 -6.58 -20.35
C ASN A 401 -5.38 -6.76 -20.30
N VAL A 402 -5.88 -7.99 -20.05
CA VAL A 402 -7.32 -8.28 -19.91
C VAL A 402 -7.62 -8.72 -18.47
N ALA A 403 -7.94 -7.77 -17.61
CA ALA A 403 -8.38 -8.04 -16.23
C ALA A 403 -9.91 -8.00 -16.15
N HIS A 404 -10.56 -9.18 -16.11
CA HIS A 404 -12.02 -9.30 -16.09
C HIS A 404 -12.64 -8.78 -14.79
N HIS A 405 -11.99 -8.98 -13.64
CA HIS A 405 -12.54 -8.47 -12.39
C HIS A 405 -12.40 -6.95 -12.25
N VAL A 406 -11.28 -6.39 -12.72
CA VAL A 406 -11.05 -4.93 -12.68
C VAL A 406 -12.17 -4.19 -13.42
N ARG A 407 -12.67 -4.73 -14.54
CA ARG A 407 -13.77 -4.09 -15.27
C ARG A 407 -15.13 -4.20 -14.60
N ALA A 408 -15.37 -5.30 -13.90
CA ALA A 408 -16.57 -5.44 -13.08
C ALA A 408 -16.57 -4.36 -12.00
N LYS A 409 -15.43 -4.23 -11.32
CA LYS A 409 -15.16 -3.18 -10.34
C LYS A 409 -15.35 -1.78 -10.94
N ASP A 410 -14.76 -1.48 -12.09
CA ASP A 410 -14.95 -0.18 -12.77
C ASP A 410 -16.44 0.11 -13.07
N SER A 411 -17.21 -0.91 -13.47
CA SER A 411 -18.66 -0.75 -13.70
C SER A 411 -19.42 -0.43 -12.41
N PHE A 412 -19.05 -1.04 -11.27
CA PHE A 412 -19.64 -0.74 -9.97
C PHE A 412 -19.20 0.63 -9.43
N SER A 413 -17.93 0.99 -9.59
CA SER A 413 -17.41 2.31 -9.23
C SER A 413 -18.16 3.42 -9.99
N ASN A 414 -18.37 3.23 -11.29
CA ASN A 414 -19.15 4.16 -12.10
C ASN A 414 -20.59 4.30 -11.61
N ALA A 415 -21.24 3.21 -11.22
CA ALA A 415 -22.61 3.24 -10.69
C ALA A 415 -22.70 4.03 -9.36
N ILE A 416 -21.72 3.84 -8.48
CA ILE A 416 -21.61 4.57 -7.21
C ILE A 416 -21.35 6.05 -7.44
N LEU A 417 -20.42 6.39 -8.33
CA LEU A 417 -20.10 7.78 -8.61
C LEU A 417 -21.27 8.50 -9.27
N ALA A 418 -21.94 7.85 -10.24
CA ALA A 418 -23.20 8.34 -10.77
C ALA A 418 -24.22 8.61 -9.65
N GLN A 419 -24.39 7.69 -8.68
CA GLN A 419 -25.29 7.93 -7.55
C GLN A 419 -24.87 9.11 -6.67
N SER A 420 -23.57 9.26 -6.38
CA SER A 420 -23.06 10.41 -5.62
C SER A 420 -23.35 11.76 -6.29
N LEU A 421 -23.48 11.75 -7.62
CA LEU A 421 -23.86 12.90 -8.45
C LEU A 421 -25.39 13.04 -8.63
N GLY A 422 -26.19 12.18 -7.99
CA GLY A 422 -27.65 12.12 -8.16
C GLY A 422 -28.09 11.63 -9.55
N ILE A 423 -27.21 10.96 -10.28
CA ILE A 423 -27.45 10.41 -11.61
C ILE A 423 -27.91 8.96 -11.46
N ASP A 424 -29.07 8.63 -12.03
CA ASP A 424 -29.56 7.25 -12.08
C ASP A 424 -28.75 6.40 -13.05
N HIS A 425 -27.72 5.69 -12.57
CA HIS A 425 -26.83 4.89 -13.42
C HIS A 425 -27.54 3.78 -14.24
N VAL A 426 -28.73 3.33 -13.81
CA VAL A 426 -29.52 2.33 -14.56
C VAL A 426 -30.13 2.97 -15.80
N ASN A 427 -30.58 4.22 -15.65
CA ASN A 427 -31.22 5.00 -16.72
C ASN A 427 -30.23 5.92 -17.47
N ASP A 428 -29.04 6.14 -16.92
CA ASP A 428 -27.97 6.97 -17.50
C ASP A 428 -27.19 6.18 -18.57
N MET A 429 -27.92 5.84 -19.63
CA MET A 429 -27.38 5.11 -20.76
C MET A 429 -26.78 6.09 -21.75
N PRO A 430 -25.53 5.88 -22.20
CA PRO A 430 -24.91 6.78 -23.14
C PRO A 430 -25.60 6.69 -24.50
N GLU A 431 -25.88 7.84 -25.08
CA GLU A 431 -26.42 7.96 -26.43
C GLU A 431 -25.32 7.66 -27.49
N PRO A 432 -25.70 7.22 -28.71
CA PRO A 432 -24.75 6.99 -29.79
C PRO A 432 -23.85 8.21 -30.10
N GLU A 433 -24.38 9.43 -29.97
CA GLU A 433 -23.67 10.69 -30.12
C GLU A 433 -22.57 10.88 -29.08
N GLU A 434 -22.82 10.50 -27.83
CA GLU A 434 -21.88 10.63 -26.71
C GLU A 434 -20.72 9.64 -26.87
N LEU A 435 -21.01 8.41 -27.26
CA LEU A 435 -19.97 7.43 -27.59
C LEU A 435 -19.16 7.85 -28.81
N ARG A 436 -19.79 8.49 -29.79
CA ARG A 436 -19.10 9.08 -30.95
C ARG A 436 -18.11 10.17 -30.50
N ALA A 437 -18.51 11.03 -29.55
CA ALA A 437 -17.64 12.04 -28.96
C ALA A 437 -16.44 11.42 -28.21
N ALA A 438 -16.65 10.29 -27.52
CA ALA A 438 -15.58 9.47 -26.92
C ALA A 438 -14.71 8.70 -27.94
N GLY A 439 -14.91 8.90 -29.24
CA GLY A 439 -14.17 8.24 -30.30
C GLY A 439 -14.56 6.78 -30.55
N ILE A 440 -15.75 6.37 -30.09
CA ILE A 440 -16.38 5.06 -30.35
C ILE A 440 -17.51 5.28 -31.35
N ARG A 441 -17.19 5.08 -32.63
CA ARG A 441 -18.15 5.30 -33.72
C ARG A 441 -18.97 4.03 -33.95
N LEU A 442 -20.29 4.14 -33.81
CA LEU A 442 -21.24 3.05 -34.02
C LEU A 442 -21.85 3.14 -35.42
N HIS A 443 -22.15 1.98 -36.01
CA HIS A 443 -23.00 1.84 -37.18
C HIS A 443 -24.44 1.76 -36.70
N ASP A 444 -25.00 2.92 -36.43
CA ASP A 444 -26.32 3.07 -35.83
C ASP A 444 -27.39 3.31 -36.92
N THR A 445 -28.14 2.26 -37.24
CA THR A 445 -29.21 2.23 -38.24
C THR A 445 -30.46 1.58 -37.65
N PRO A 446 -31.66 1.77 -38.23
CA PRO A 446 -32.88 1.08 -37.76
C PRO A 446 -32.72 -0.45 -37.67
N GLU A 447 -32.01 -1.05 -38.62
CA GLU A 447 -31.77 -2.49 -38.69
C GLU A 447 -30.84 -2.96 -37.56
N THR A 448 -29.76 -2.23 -37.31
CA THR A 448 -28.80 -2.57 -36.24
C THR A 448 -29.40 -2.35 -34.84
N ARG A 449 -30.28 -1.34 -34.68
CA ARG A 449 -31.07 -1.16 -33.45
C ARG A 449 -32.07 -2.31 -33.25
N ALA A 450 -32.75 -2.75 -34.30
CA ALA A 450 -33.65 -3.90 -34.23
C ALA A 450 -32.92 -5.21 -33.91
N ASP A 451 -31.66 -5.34 -34.34
CA ASP A 451 -30.81 -6.52 -34.08
C ASP A 451 -30.13 -6.50 -32.69
N ALA A 452 -29.97 -5.32 -32.08
CA ALA A 452 -29.27 -5.17 -30.80
C ALA A 452 -29.80 -6.09 -29.66
N PRO A 453 -31.12 -6.27 -29.45
CA PRO A 453 -31.64 -7.22 -28.47
C PRO A 453 -31.22 -8.67 -28.74
N ARG A 454 -31.14 -9.08 -30.01
CA ARG A 454 -30.67 -10.42 -30.38
C ARG A 454 -29.20 -10.60 -29.99
N VAL A 455 -28.36 -9.61 -30.29
CA VAL A 455 -26.93 -9.63 -29.93
C VAL A 455 -26.75 -9.64 -28.41
N ALA A 456 -27.54 -8.85 -27.68
CA ALA A 456 -27.55 -8.85 -26.22
C ALA A 456 -27.89 -10.24 -25.65
N ASN A 457 -28.93 -10.90 -26.20
CA ASN A 457 -29.29 -12.26 -25.78
C ASN A 457 -28.17 -13.28 -26.04
N ILE A 458 -27.48 -13.20 -27.19
CA ILE A 458 -26.33 -14.07 -27.49
C ILE A 458 -25.21 -13.86 -26.46
N LEU A 459 -24.87 -12.61 -26.17
CA LEU A 459 -23.81 -12.28 -25.22
C LEU A 459 -24.17 -12.69 -23.78
N ASN A 460 -25.43 -12.50 -23.36
CA ASN A 460 -25.90 -12.90 -22.04
C ASN A 460 -25.78 -14.41 -21.81
N GLN A 461 -26.13 -15.22 -22.81
CA GLN A 461 -25.94 -16.66 -22.74
C GLN A 461 -24.45 -17.04 -22.60
N ILE A 462 -23.56 -16.38 -23.37
CA ILE A 462 -22.12 -16.60 -23.30
C ILE A 462 -21.57 -16.18 -21.93
N TYR A 463 -21.99 -15.04 -21.40
CA TYR A 463 -21.58 -14.55 -20.09
C TYR A 463 -22.02 -15.48 -18.98
N ALA A 464 -23.26 -15.97 -19.03
CA ALA A 464 -23.76 -16.92 -18.06
C ALA A 464 -23.00 -18.26 -18.10
N ALA A 465 -22.62 -18.74 -19.28
CA ALA A 465 -21.77 -19.93 -19.39
C ALA A 465 -20.37 -19.72 -18.79
N ASN A 466 -19.77 -18.53 -18.95
CA ASN A 466 -18.51 -18.19 -18.30
C ASN A 466 -18.68 -18.09 -16.78
N SER A 467 -19.69 -17.36 -16.31
CA SER A 467 -19.96 -17.24 -14.87
C SER A 467 -20.14 -18.61 -14.21
N LEU A 468 -20.89 -19.51 -14.84
CA LEU A 468 -21.06 -20.88 -14.35
C LEU A 468 -19.74 -21.65 -14.33
N ALA A 469 -18.96 -21.60 -15.41
CA ALA A 469 -17.69 -22.32 -15.50
C ALA A 469 -16.69 -21.89 -14.43
N PHE A 470 -16.62 -20.61 -14.13
CA PHE A 470 -15.67 -20.04 -13.17
C PHE A 470 -16.24 -19.90 -11.74
N GLY A 471 -17.48 -20.37 -11.50
CA GLY A 471 -18.13 -20.27 -10.19
C GLY A 471 -18.41 -18.83 -9.74
N HIS A 472 -18.64 -17.93 -10.70
CA HIS A 472 -19.03 -16.55 -10.43
C HIS A 472 -20.54 -16.40 -10.37
N GLU A 473 -21.00 -15.56 -9.46
CA GLU A 473 -22.40 -15.16 -9.40
C GLU A 473 -22.68 -14.13 -10.51
N VAL A 474 -23.81 -14.28 -11.17
CA VAL A 474 -24.38 -13.18 -11.96
C VAL A 474 -24.89 -12.16 -10.95
N LYS A 475 -24.29 -10.98 -10.92
CA LYS A 475 -24.68 -9.91 -10.00
C LYS A 475 -25.25 -8.75 -10.77
N GLU A 476 -26.39 -8.29 -10.29
CA GLU A 476 -26.93 -7.01 -10.72
C GLU A 476 -26.12 -5.89 -10.04
N LEU A 477 -25.75 -4.85 -10.79
CA LEU A 477 -25.47 -3.52 -10.26
C LEU A 477 -26.57 -3.15 -9.26
N LEU A 478 -26.13 -2.60 -8.13
CA LEU A 478 -27.01 -2.18 -7.05
C LEU A 478 -28.04 -1.18 -7.56
N THR A 479 -29.30 -1.33 -7.15
CA THR A 479 -30.36 -0.37 -7.43
C THR A 479 -30.03 1.00 -6.81
N GLN A 480 -30.73 2.06 -7.23
CA GLN A 480 -30.47 3.37 -6.62
C GLN A 480 -30.83 3.47 -5.14
N GLU A 481 -31.79 2.67 -4.68
CA GLU A 481 -32.10 2.57 -3.26
C GLU A 481 -30.94 1.90 -2.49
N GLU A 482 -30.37 0.83 -3.04
CA GLU A 482 -29.23 0.14 -2.44
C GLU A 482 -27.96 1.00 -2.45
N LEU A 483 -27.69 1.73 -3.55
CA LEU A 483 -26.57 2.65 -3.64
C LEU A 483 -26.73 3.83 -2.66
N ALA A 484 -27.93 4.41 -2.57
CA ALA A 484 -28.22 5.43 -1.56
C ALA A 484 -28.01 4.93 -0.13
N ALA A 485 -28.35 3.67 0.16
CA ALA A 485 -28.17 3.08 1.48
C ALA A 485 -26.70 2.90 1.87
N ILE A 486 -25.80 2.67 0.90
CA ILE A 486 -24.36 2.51 1.15
C ILE A 486 -23.56 3.80 0.98
N GLN A 487 -24.10 4.84 0.31
CA GLN A 487 -23.40 6.09 0.03
C GLN A 487 -22.77 6.72 1.31
N PRO A 488 -23.46 6.81 2.45
CA PRO A 488 -22.87 7.36 3.67
C PRO A 488 -21.63 6.57 4.15
N LEU A 489 -21.56 5.26 3.90
CA LEU A 489 -20.41 4.43 4.29
C LEU A 489 -19.20 4.69 3.39
N LEU A 490 -19.43 5.02 2.13
CA LEU A 490 -18.38 5.33 1.14
C LEU A 490 -17.85 6.74 1.34
N ASP A 491 -18.73 7.67 1.69
CA ASP A 491 -18.35 9.06 2.00
C ASP A 491 -17.48 9.15 3.28
N HIS A 492 -17.51 8.14 4.15
CA HIS A 492 -16.69 8.03 5.36
C HIS A 492 -15.26 7.49 5.13
N VAL A 493 -14.83 7.27 3.89
CA VAL A 493 -13.44 6.88 3.59
C VAL A 493 -12.54 8.11 3.61
N ILE A 494 -11.64 8.18 4.60
CA ILE A 494 -10.65 9.25 4.81
C ILE A 494 -9.84 9.46 3.52
N GLN A 495 -9.96 10.65 2.93
CA GLN A 495 -9.09 11.14 1.86
C GLN A 495 -7.90 11.87 2.49
N GLY A 496 -6.70 11.76 1.91
CA GLY A 496 -5.51 12.46 2.38
C GLY A 496 -5.01 13.47 1.34
N GLY A 497 -4.66 14.68 1.78
CA GLY A 497 -4.11 15.76 0.92
C GLY A 497 -2.58 15.75 0.78
N THR A 498 -2.05 16.61 -0.12
CA THR A 498 -0.62 16.77 -0.47
C THR A 498 -0.05 18.13 -0.01
N ALA A 499 1.23 18.24 0.40
CA ALA A 499 1.77 19.47 1.01
C ALA A 499 2.16 20.63 0.10
N ASP A 500 2.27 20.42 -1.21
CA ASP A 500 2.68 21.50 -2.14
C ASP A 500 1.61 22.60 -2.28
N ASP A 501 0.39 22.34 -1.79
CA ASP A 501 -0.63 23.35 -1.56
C ASP A 501 -1.22 23.17 -0.14
N PRO A 502 -0.90 24.04 0.84
CA PRO A 502 -1.44 23.97 2.20
C PRO A 502 -2.98 24.09 2.27
N MET A 503 -3.61 24.66 1.23
CA MET A 503 -5.06 24.66 1.06
C MET A 503 -5.57 23.29 0.56
N SER A 504 -4.74 22.53 -0.16
CA SER A 504 -5.00 21.12 -0.56
C SER A 504 -4.66 20.10 0.53
N LEU A 505 -3.81 20.45 1.50
CA LEU A 505 -3.72 19.74 2.78
C LEU A 505 -4.96 19.97 3.63
N GLY A 506 -5.74 21.02 3.33
CA GLY A 506 -6.82 21.48 4.18
C GLY A 506 -6.30 21.78 5.59
N VAL A 507 -5.26 22.62 5.75
CA VAL A 507 -4.88 23.25 7.04
C VAL A 507 -5.35 24.70 7.01
N PRO A 508 -6.14 25.23 7.99
CA PRO A 508 -6.72 26.53 7.85
C PRO A 508 -5.64 27.52 8.16
N SER A 509 -5.69 28.69 7.52
CA SER A 509 -4.75 29.77 7.79
C SER A 509 -4.67 30.19 9.27
N HIS A 510 -5.70 29.86 10.08
CA HIS A 510 -5.73 30.15 11.51
C HIS A 510 -5.14 29.05 12.41
N ILE A 511 -4.94 27.80 11.92
CA ILE A 511 -4.20 26.80 12.69
C ILE A 511 -2.73 26.85 12.32
N PRO A 512 -1.87 27.13 13.29
CA PRO A 512 -0.45 27.11 13.06
C PRO A 512 0.07 25.70 12.77
N PHE A 513 0.81 25.55 11.66
CA PHE A 513 1.58 24.35 11.32
C PHE A 513 3.04 24.72 11.04
N SER A 514 3.96 23.87 11.51
CA SER A 514 5.40 24.07 11.35
C SER A 514 6.09 22.73 11.11
N ASP A 515 6.67 22.56 9.92
CA ASP A 515 7.57 21.45 9.62
C ASP A 515 8.92 21.58 10.34
N GLU A 516 9.27 22.80 10.74
CA GLU A 516 10.46 23.09 11.53
C GLU A 516 10.17 22.82 13.00
N MET A 517 10.73 21.73 13.53
CA MET A 517 10.91 21.58 14.97
C MET A 517 12.13 22.40 15.39
N GLN A 518 11.98 23.22 16.44
CA GLN A 518 13.14 23.92 16.99
C GLN A 518 14.12 22.88 17.56
N PRO A 519 15.43 22.95 17.22
CA PRO A 519 16.41 22.02 17.75
C PRO A 519 16.46 22.16 19.27
N ILE A 520 16.40 21.02 19.98
CA ILE A 520 16.67 21.02 21.42
C ILE A 520 18.12 21.46 21.62
N THR A 521 18.33 22.39 22.56
CA THR A 521 19.66 22.56 23.16
C THR A 521 19.87 21.33 24.04
N PRO A 522 20.78 20.39 23.71
CA PRO A 522 20.93 19.15 24.44
C PRO A 522 21.08 19.46 25.93
N VAL A 523 20.40 18.69 26.77
CA VAL A 523 20.58 18.75 28.22
C VAL A 523 22.05 18.46 28.45
N GLY A 524 22.81 19.52 28.73
CA GLY A 524 24.25 19.39 28.92
C GLY A 524 24.49 18.31 29.97
N GLU A 525 25.46 17.42 29.70
CA GLU A 525 26.18 16.72 30.75
C GLU A 525 26.49 17.74 31.84
N GLN A 526 25.69 17.74 32.90
CA GLN A 526 26.01 18.52 34.08
C GLN A 526 27.28 17.89 34.62
N SER A 527 28.36 18.59 34.30
CA SER A 527 29.71 18.42 34.78
C SER A 527 29.69 17.92 36.22
N ALA A 528 30.48 16.88 36.46
CA ALA A 528 30.75 16.34 37.77
C ALA A 528 30.88 17.46 38.82
N ALA A 529 30.21 17.22 39.96
CA ALA A 529 30.20 18.02 41.17
C ALA A 529 31.46 18.89 41.35
N THR A 530 31.31 20.20 41.16
CA THR A 530 32.22 21.15 41.79
C THR A 530 31.62 21.49 43.14
N THR A 531 32.22 20.95 44.21
CA THR A 531 31.97 21.34 45.60
C THR A 531 32.07 22.85 45.76
N LEU A 532 30.94 23.52 45.93
CA LEU A 532 30.86 24.91 46.37
C LEU A 532 30.43 24.93 47.83
N THR A 533 31.43 24.97 48.71
CA THR A 533 31.30 25.44 50.09
C THR A 533 31.20 26.97 50.06
N GLY A 534 30.00 27.51 50.25
CA GLY A 534 29.78 28.95 50.42
C GLY A 534 28.46 29.21 51.14
N GLU A 535 28.53 29.89 52.29
CA GLU A 535 27.40 30.20 53.17
C GLU A 535 26.32 31.08 52.52
N PRO A 536 25.05 30.95 52.97
CA PRO A 536 23.96 31.76 52.44
C PRO A 536 23.95 33.14 53.10
N ARG A 537 23.94 34.21 52.29
CA ARG A 537 23.47 35.53 52.71
C ARG A 537 22.30 35.95 51.84
N GLY A 538 21.12 35.93 52.43
CA GLY A 538 19.94 36.55 51.85
C GLY A 538 19.97 38.06 52.04
N VAL A 539 19.41 38.80 51.07
CA VAL A 539 18.83 40.12 51.30
C VAL A 539 17.61 40.27 50.40
N ALA A 540 16.52 40.72 51.01
CA ALA A 540 15.20 40.95 50.44
C ALA A 540 15.12 42.23 49.57
N GLY A 541 14.13 42.25 48.67
CA GLY A 541 13.26 43.42 48.49
C GLY A 541 13.48 44.34 47.27
N ALA A 542 12.63 44.13 46.25
CA ALA A 542 11.86 45.14 45.47
C ALA A 542 12.61 46.15 44.55
N PRO A 543 11.90 46.87 43.66
CA PRO A 543 10.80 46.49 42.76
C PRO A 543 11.09 46.83 41.27
N MET A 544 10.14 46.46 40.40
CA MET A 544 10.11 46.69 38.94
C MET A 544 10.45 48.12 38.50
N ARG A 545 11.04 48.23 37.30
CA ARG A 545 11.08 49.47 36.51
C ARG A 545 10.56 49.23 35.09
N GLU A 546 9.60 50.06 34.74
CA GLU A 546 8.90 50.17 33.46
C GLU A 546 9.79 50.64 32.29
N THR A 547 9.41 50.15 31.10
CA THR A 547 9.40 50.76 29.76
C THR A 547 10.68 51.40 29.18
N ALA A 548 11.14 50.81 28.07
CA ALA A 548 11.57 51.58 26.90
C ALA A 548 11.40 50.72 25.62
N GLN A 549 10.59 51.22 24.69
CA GLN A 549 10.50 50.76 23.29
C GLN A 549 11.85 50.92 22.59
N PRO A 550 12.26 50.00 21.70
CA PRO A 550 13.29 50.32 20.73
C PRO A 550 12.69 50.94 19.46
N ALA A 551 13.31 52.04 19.05
CA ALA A 551 13.09 52.75 17.81
C ALA A 551 13.51 51.90 16.59
N SER A 552 12.73 51.99 15.52
CA SER A 552 13.10 51.54 14.18
C SER A 552 14.25 52.37 13.61
N PRO A 553 15.17 51.77 12.84
CA PRO A 553 15.90 52.48 11.80
C PRO A 553 15.43 52.06 10.41
N GLN A 554 15.03 53.06 9.62
CA GLN A 554 14.88 52.97 8.17
C GLN A 554 16.27 53.00 7.49
N TYR A 555 16.46 52.05 6.57
CA TYR A 555 17.19 52.04 5.27
C TYR A 555 18.30 53.06 4.97
N PRO A 556 19.36 52.64 4.23
CA PRO A 556 19.28 52.79 2.76
C PRO A 556 19.90 51.62 1.98
N GLY A 557 19.31 51.35 0.80
CA GLY A 557 19.86 50.40 -0.17
C GLY A 557 21.04 50.96 -0.95
N MET A 558 21.75 50.08 -1.67
CA MET A 558 22.16 50.30 -3.07
C MET A 558 22.91 49.10 -3.65
N MET A 559 22.59 48.87 -4.92
CA MET A 559 23.40 48.30 -6.01
C MET A 559 23.57 46.77 -6.15
N GLU A 560 23.02 46.33 -7.29
CA GLU A 560 23.51 45.27 -8.16
C GLU A 560 25.03 45.28 -8.30
N ASP A 561 25.64 44.09 -8.32
CA ASP A 561 26.61 43.81 -9.36
C ASP A 561 26.62 42.33 -9.78
N ARG A 562 26.63 42.13 -11.09
CA ARG A 562 26.83 40.85 -11.76
C ARG A 562 28.32 40.48 -11.67
N GLN A 563 28.66 39.23 -11.38
CA GLN A 563 29.50 38.39 -12.26
C GLN A 563 30.13 37.14 -11.58
N ARG A 564 30.18 36.08 -12.41
CA ARG A 564 31.17 34.98 -12.50
C ARG A 564 30.97 33.74 -11.62
N VAL A 565 30.35 32.76 -12.26
CA VAL A 565 30.56 31.32 -12.09
C VAL A 565 32.06 31.00 -12.15
N GLY A 566 32.61 30.52 -11.03
CA GLY A 566 33.97 29.99 -10.96
C GLY A 566 34.04 28.57 -11.52
N VAL A 567 34.72 28.41 -12.65
CA VAL A 567 35.14 27.12 -13.22
C VAL A 567 36.16 26.47 -12.28
N ARG A 568 35.85 25.29 -11.72
CA ARG A 568 36.82 24.48 -10.98
C ARG A 568 37.87 23.92 -11.94
N ARG A 569 39.15 24.13 -11.61
CA ARG A 569 40.31 23.52 -12.30
C ARG A 569 40.40 22.02 -11.97
N PRO A 570 40.89 21.17 -12.88
CA PRO A 570 41.16 19.77 -12.59
C PRO A 570 42.40 19.61 -11.70
N VAL A 571 42.34 18.63 -10.79
CA VAL A 571 43.42 18.22 -9.90
C VAL A 571 44.39 17.30 -10.67
N ASP A 572 45.68 17.52 -10.46
CA ASP A 572 46.82 16.84 -11.10
C ASP A 572 46.88 15.33 -10.76
N PRO A 573 46.99 14.40 -11.75
CA PRO A 573 46.94 12.96 -11.51
C PRO A 573 48.34 12.40 -11.23
N ALA A 574 48.91 12.70 -10.07
CA ALA A 574 50.11 12.05 -9.59
C ALA A 574 50.09 11.90 -8.07
N THR A 575 49.08 11.19 -7.55
CA THR A 575 49.08 10.73 -6.16
C THR A 575 49.95 9.47 -6.06
N PRO A 576 51.10 9.50 -5.38
CA PRO A 576 51.96 8.32 -5.25
C PRO A 576 51.26 7.24 -4.41
N GLY A 577 51.24 6.00 -4.90
CA GLY A 577 50.77 4.83 -4.13
C GLY A 577 49.61 4.03 -4.71
N LEU A 578 49.00 4.45 -5.84
CA LEU A 578 47.94 3.68 -6.49
C LEU A 578 48.49 2.69 -7.53
N SER A 579 47.93 1.48 -7.54
CA SER A 579 48.23 0.45 -8.54
C SER A 579 47.77 0.85 -9.95
N ALA A 580 48.35 0.25 -11.00
CA ALA A 580 48.02 0.55 -12.40
C ALA A 580 46.52 0.39 -12.71
N GLU A 581 45.85 -0.55 -12.04
CA GLU A 581 44.42 -0.81 -12.19
C GLU A 581 43.55 0.24 -11.47
N GLN A 582 44.01 0.75 -10.32
CA GLN A 582 43.36 1.87 -9.62
C GLN A 582 43.56 3.20 -10.36
N GLN A 583 44.73 3.41 -10.97
CA GLN A 583 44.97 4.56 -11.84
C GLN A 583 44.12 4.48 -13.12
N ALA A 584 43.91 3.28 -13.68
CA ALA A 584 43.01 3.08 -14.80
C ALA A 584 41.56 3.41 -14.40
N ARG A 585 41.07 2.88 -13.27
CA ARG A 585 39.71 3.19 -12.75
C ARG A 585 39.49 4.67 -12.48
N ALA A 586 40.50 5.38 -11.96
CA ALA A 586 40.43 6.82 -11.74
C ALA A 586 40.35 7.61 -13.05
N ARG A 587 41.01 7.14 -14.13
CA ARG A 587 40.90 7.72 -15.48
C ARG A 587 39.55 7.41 -16.13
N PHE A 588 38.94 6.26 -15.84
CA PHE A 588 37.66 5.83 -16.42
C PHE A 588 36.43 6.56 -15.84
N ALA A 589 36.52 7.11 -14.63
CA ALA A 589 35.39 7.80 -14.00
C ALA A 589 35.01 9.14 -14.67
N GLN A 590 35.82 9.65 -15.61
CA GLN A 590 35.60 10.95 -16.27
C GLN A 590 35.72 10.91 -17.80
N ALA A 591 35.87 9.73 -18.43
CA ALA A 591 36.05 9.62 -19.88
C ALA A 591 34.70 9.52 -20.63
N PRO A 592 34.56 10.17 -21.81
CA PRO A 592 33.42 9.97 -22.70
C PRO A 592 33.28 8.50 -23.10
N LEU A 593 32.03 8.02 -23.23
CA LEU A 593 31.70 6.60 -23.42
C LEU A 593 32.37 5.96 -24.65
N GLU A 594 32.68 6.78 -25.67
CA GLU A 594 33.29 6.35 -26.92
C GLU A 594 34.76 5.94 -26.73
N ASP A 595 35.50 6.63 -25.87
CA ASP A 595 36.91 6.34 -25.57
C ASP A 595 37.07 5.05 -24.75
N VAL A 596 36.08 4.76 -23.89
CA VAL A 596 36.02 3.53 -23.09
C VAL A 596 35.77 2.32 -23.99
N ARG A 597 34.87 2.48 -24.98
CA ARG A 597 34.56 1.45 -25.97
C ARG A 597 35.76 1.15 -26.87
N ASP A 598 36.47 2.19 -27.32
CA ASP A 598 37.66 2.04 -28.16
C ASP A 598 38.84 1.41 -27.42
N PHE A 599 39.02 1.73 -26.13
CA PHE A 599 40.06 1.12 -25.29
C PHE A 599 39.83 -0.40 -25.12
N TYR A 600 38.59 -0.84 -24.88
CA TYR A 600 38.27 -2.26 -24.75
C TYR A 600 38.43 -3.02 -26.07
N THR A 601 38.00 -2.41 -27.17
CA THR A 601 38.09 -3.02 -28.50
C THR A 601 39.55 -3.21 -28.95
N ARG A 602 40.46 -2.31 -28.55
CA ARG A 602 41.88 -2.37 -28.93
C ARG A 602 42.74 -3.24 -28.01
N ASN A 603 42.42 -3.34 -26.71
CA ASN A 603 43.34 -3.94 -25.73
C ASN A 603 42.89 -5.28 -25.15
N VAL A 604 41.60 -5.64 -25.24
CA VAL A 604 41.04 -6.82 -24.56
C VAL A 604 40.67 -7.95 -25.53
N GLY A 605 40.79 -7.70 -26.84
CA GLY A 605 40.47 -8.69 -27.88
C GLY A 605 38.96 -8.87 -28.09
N VAL A 606 38.62 -9.50 -29.21
CA VAL A 606 37.23 -9.71 -29.64
C VAL A 606 36.49 -10.57 -28.62
N LEU A 607 35.51 -9.98 -27.92
CA LEU A 607 34.56 -10.71 -27.08
C LEU A 607 33.88 -11.83 -27.90
N PRO A 608 33.76 -13.06 -27.38
CA PRO A 608 33.14 -14.15 -28.09
C PRO A 608 31.70 -13.78 -28.40
N THR A 609 31.35 -13.83 -29.68
CA THR A 609 30.02 -13.57 -30.18
C THR A 609 29.03 -14.51 -29.50
N ALA A 610 27.94 -13.95 -28.99
CA ALA A 610 26.82 -14.65 -28.37
C ALA A 610 26.54 -15.99 -29.07
N GLY A 611 26.64 -17.07 -28.29
CA GLY A 611 26.25 -18.40 -28.73
C GLY A 611 24.83 -18.37 -29.30
N ARG A 612 24.64 -19.07 -30.42
CA ARG A 612 23.32 -19.27 -31.02
C ARG A 612 22.33 -19.74 -29.94
N PRO A 613 21.10 -19.20 -29.88
CA PRO A 613 20.08 -19.73 -28.98
C PRO A 613 19.89 -21.22 -29.27
N ILE A 614 20.14 -22.06 -28.26
CA ILE A 614 19.95 -23.50 -28.34
C ILE A 614 18.43 -23.73 -28.35
N GLN A 615 17.91 -24.27 -29.45
CA GLN A 615 16.50 -24.58 -29.61
C GLN A 615 16.12 -25.72 -28.66
N GLU A 616 15.12 -25.47 -27.81
CA GLU A 616 14.44 -26.52 -27.04
C GLU A 616 13.83 -27.56 -28.00
N PRO A 617 13.78 -28.84 -27.59
CA PRO A 617 13.24 -29.90 -28.43
C PRO A 617 11.77 -29.60 -28.79
N GLN A 618 11.51 -29.36 -30.06
CA GLN A 618 10.15 -29.18 -30.56
C GLN A 618 9.41 -30.53 -30.59
N ARG A 619 8.11 -30.51 -30.28
CA ARG A 619 7.22 -31.68 -30.41
C ARG A 619 7.29 -32.21 -31.85
N GLY A 620 7.89 -33.39 -32.03
CA GLY A 620 8.05 -34.05 -33.34
C GLY A 620 9.40 -34.72 -33.59
N MET A 621 10.37 -34.61 -32.67
CA MET A 621 11.66 -35.29 -32.82
C MET A 621 11.52 -36.80 -32.85
N THR A 622 12.32 -37.42 -33.72
CA THR A 622 12.37 -38.88 -33.86
C THR A 622 13.05 -39.52 -32.64
N PRO A 623 12.76 -40.80 -32.33
CA PRO A 623 13.37 -41.48 -31.19
C PRO A 623 14.91 -41.48 -31.18
N ALA A 624 15.55 -41.45 -32.35
CA ALA A 624 17.01 -41.39 -32.48
C ALA A 624 17.59 -40.01 -32.12
N GLU A 625 16.87 -38.92 -32.41
CA GLU A 625 17.26 -37.56 -32.04
C GLU A 625 17.12 -37.32 -30.53
N LEU A 626 16.06 -37.88 -29.93
CA LEU A 626 15.88 -37.92 -28.47
C LEU A 626 17.01 -38.66 -27.76
N GLN A 627 17.49 -39.77 -28.33
CA GLN A 627 18.58 -40.55 -27.76
C GLN A 627 19.94 -39.81 -27.87
N THR A 628 20.13 -39.02 -28.92
CA THR A 628 21.31 -38.17 -29.08
C THR A 628 21.27 -36.99 -28.09
N TYR A 629 20.10 -36.37 -27.89
CA TYR A 629 19.91 -35.30 -26.91
C TYR A 629 20.15 -35.80 -25.46
N ALA A 630 19.65 -36.99 -25.11
CA ALA A 630 19.88 -37.62 -23.81
C ALA A 630 21.37 -37.96 -23.54
N SER A 631 22.15 -38.25 -24.59
CA SER A 631 23.57 -38.60 -24.47
C SER A 631 24.50 -37.42 -24.15
N THR A 632 24.02 -36.17 -24.27
CA THR A 632 24.82 -34.96 -24.03
C THR A 632 24.96 -34.56 -22.56
N GLY A 633 24.35 -35.30 -21.62
CA GLY A 633 24.43 -35.01 -20.18
C GLY A 633 23.62 -33.78 -19.72
N MET A 634 22.92 -33.11 -20.63
CA MET A 634 22.16 -31.87 -20.38
C MET A 634 20.85 -32.04 -19.59
N THR A 635 20.54 -33.26 -19.14
CA THR A 635 19.37 -33.56 -18.29
C THR A 635 19.77 -34.17 -16.94
N THR A 636 21.03 -34.05 -16.54
CA THR A 636 21.44 -34.43 -15.18
C THR A 636 20.97 -33.37 -14.18
N PRO A 637 20.49 -33.76 -13.00
CA PRO A 637 20.15 -32.82 -11.93
C PRO A 637 21.30 -31.86 -11.61
N GLU A 638 22.56 -32.33 -11.68
CA GLU A 638 23.73 -31.48 -11.48
C GLU A 638 23.84 -30.35 -12.53
N TYR A 639 23.56 -30.63 -13.81
CA TYR A 639 23.63 -29.63 -14.88
C TYR A 639 22.54 -28.56 -14.78
N GLU A 640 21.31 -28.95 -14.44
CA GLU A 640 20.22 -27.98 -14.20
C GLU A 640 20.52 -27.08 -12.99
N GLN A 641 21.15 -27.64 -11.95
CA GLN A 641 21.50 -26.91 -10.75
C GLN A 641 22.69 -25.96 -10.98
N GLU A 642 23.72 -26.39 -11.72
CA GLU A 642 24.84 -25.53 -12.13
C GLU A 642 24.36 -24.36 -13.01
N ARG A 643 23.40 -24.61 -13.89
CA ARG A 643 22.76 -23.56 -14.70
C ARG A 643 22.03 -22.52 -13.85
N ARG A 644 21.33 -22.93 -12.78
CA ARG A 644 20.66 -22.00 -11.84
C ARG A 644 21.67 -21.17 -11.05
N LEU A 645 22.75 -21.80 -10.57
CA LEU A 645 23.82 -21.12 -9.84
C LEU A 645 24.51 -20.07 -10.72
N ARG A 646 24.78 -20.41 -11.98
CA ARG A 646 25.39 -19.50 -12.95
C ARG A 646 24.48 -18.32 -13.31
N GLN A 647 23.19 -18.58 -13.52
CA GLN A 647 22.20 -17.51 -13.72
C GLN A 647 22.10 -16.58 -12.51
N PHE A 648 22.23 -17.09 -11.29
CA PHE A 648 22.24 -16.26 -10.09
C PHE A 648 23.52 -15.42 -9.97
N GLN A 649 24.70 -15.98 -10.26
CA GLN A 649 25.96 -15.23 -10.27
C GLN A 649 25.98 -14.12 -11.32
N GLU A 650 25.41 -14.38 -12.50
CA GLU A 650 25.22 -13.38 -13.56
C GLU A 650 24.23 -12.28 -13.14
N LEU A 651 23.25 -12.60 -12.30
CA LEU A 651 22.34 -11.62 -11.72
C LEU A 651 23.04 -10.80 -10.62
N ALA A 652 23.70 -11.42 -9.65
CA ALA A 652 24.30 -10.72 -8.50
C ALA A 652 25.49 -9.81 -8.85
N GLY A 653 26.12 -9.99 -10.01
CA GLY A 653 27.31 -9.24 -10.44
C GLY A 653 27.06 -7.88 -11.13
N ASP A 654 25.82 -7.48 -11.38
CA ASP A 654 25.48 -6.24 -12.11
C ASP A 654 25.26 -5.05 -11.14
N PRO A 655 26.11 -4.00 -11.17
CA PRO A 655 26.04 -2.86 -10.25
C PRO A 655 24.84 -1.93 -10.47
N TYR A 656 23.99 -2.14 -11.49
CA TYR A 656 22.80 -1.32 -11.77
C TYR A 656 21.47 -2.07 -11.57
N GLN A 657 21.44 -3.09 -10.71
CA GLN A 657 20.35 -4.06 -10.70
C GLN A 657 18.97 -3.52 -10.23
N THR A 658 18.00 -3.53 -11.16
CA THR A 658 16.55 -3.36 -10.93
C THR A 658 15.79 -4.71 -10.91
N ARG A 659 16.50 -5.85 -10.93
CA ARG A 659 15.92 -7.20 -11.16
C ARG A 659 15.91 -8.16 -9.96
N LEU A 660 16.37 -7.72 -8.79
CA LEU A 660 16.22 -8.47 -7.52
C LEU A 660 14.74 -8.61 -7.07
N PHE A 661 13.81 -7.91 -7.72
CA PHE A 661 12.36 -7.98 -7.47
C PHE A 661 11.66 -9.23 -8.04
N ASP A 662 12.36 -10.09 -8.79
CA ASP A 662 11.78 -11.28 -9.45
C ASP A 662 11.75 -12.56 -8.60
N PHE A 663 12.43 -12.55 -7.44
CA PHE A 663 12.29 -13.56 -6.39
C PHE A 663 11.26 -13.04 -5.36
N GLY A 664 9.96 -13.30 -5.61
CA GLY A 664 8.84 -13.19 -4.67
C GLY A 664 8.81 -12.02 -3.67
N LYS A 665 7.84 -11.11 -3.82
CA LYS A 665 7.56 -9.92 -2.98
C LYS A 665 7.20 -10.19 -1.48
N SER A 666 7.72 -11.24 -0.85
CA SER A 666 7.57 -11.53 0.58
C SER A 666 8.81 -12.14 1.25
N ASP A 667 9.84 -12.53 0.50
CA ASP A 667 11.02 -13.14 1.10
C ASP A 667 12.16 -12.12 1.11
N SER A 668 12.62 -11.76 2.31
CA SER A 668 13.77 -10.85 2.46
C SER A 668 14.97 -11.43 1.71
N VAL A 669 15.84 -10.56 1.19
CA VAL A 669 17.11 -10.99 0.53
C VAL A 669 17.86 -12.03 1.38
N ALA A 670 17.77 -11.93 2.71
CA ALA A 670 18.33 -12.89 3.64
C ALA A 670 17.78 -14.32 3.45
N LYS A 671 16.48 -14.49 3.18
CA LYS A 671 15.86 -15.81 2.96
C LYS A 671 16.26 -16.42 1.62
N VAL A 672 16.40 -15.61 0.57
CA VAL A 672 16.92 -16.09 -0.73
C VAL A 672 18.37 -16.57 -0.60
N VAL A 673 19.20 -15.79 0.11
CA VAL A 673 20.59 -16.18 0.41
C VAL A 673 20.63 -17.48 1.22
N GLU A 674 19.79 -17.62 2.24
CA GLU A 674 19.73 -18.85 3.03
C GLU A 674 19.30 -20.07 2.22
N ILE A 675 18.33 -19.95 1.30
CA ILE A 675 17.92 -21.08 0.44
C ILE A 675 19.09 -21.55 -0.43
N LEU A 676 19.85 -20.62 -1.01
CA LEU A 676 21.01 -20.95 -1.84
C LEU A 676 22.12 -21.59 -1.01
N GLN A 677 22.43 -21.04 0.16
CA GLN A 677 23.43 -21.61 1.07
C GLN A 677 23.02 -23.00 1.58
N LEU A 678 21.72 -23.24 1.78
CA LEU A 678 21.18 -24.55 2.13
C LEU A 678 21.33 -25.57 0.99
N GLU A 679 21.08 -25.17 -0.26
CA GLU A 679 21.30 -26.03 -1.43
C GLU A 679 22.78 -26.36 -1.62
N GLU A 680 23.67 -25.37 -1.47
CA GLU A 680 25.13 -25.57 -1.55
C GLU A 680 25.63 -26.52 -0.46
N ALA A 681 25.20 -26.33 0.79
CA ALA A 681 25.60 -27.16 1.92
C ALA A 681 25.13 -28.62 1.82
N ARG A 682 24.03 -28.89 1.09
CA ARG A 682 23.57 -30.27 0.81
C ARG A 682 24.45 -31.01 -0.18
N LEU A 683 25.21 -30.30 -1.01
CA LEU A 683 26.16 -30.89 -1.95
C LEU A 683 27.50 -31.19 -1.29
N ASP A 684 27.78 -30.56 -0.15
CA ASP A 684 29.02 -30.77 0.59
C ASP A 684 28.99 -32.11 1.34
N GLY A 685 29.73 -33.09 0.81
CA GLY A 685 29.85 -34.42 1.43
C GLY A 685 30.51 -34.41 2.82
N SER A 686 31.22 -33.35 3.20
CA SER A 686 31.70 -33.19 4.58
C SER A 686 30.56 -32.81 5.52
N VAL A 687 29.66 -31.92 5.10
CA VAL A 687 28.46 -31.52 5.85
C VAL A 687 27.50 -32.70 5.99
N MET A 688 27.17 -33.37 4.88
CA MET A 688 26.16 -34.43 4.86
C MET A 688 26.53 -35.67 5.69
N LYS A 689 27.82 -35.90 5.97
CA LYS A 689 28.26 -36.99 6.87
C LYS A 689 27.83 -36.78 8.32
N HIS A 690 27.62 -35.54 8.74
CA HIS A 690 27.21 -35.18 10.09
C HIS A 690 25.71 -34.90 10.19
N VAL A 691 25.01 -34.77 9.06
CA VAL A 691 23.56 -34.55 9.04
C VAL A 691 22.82 -35.86 9.36
N PRO A 692 21.95 -35.89 10.38
CA PRO A 692 21.15 -37.07 10.70
C PRO A 692 20.22 -37.47 9.54
N ASN A 693 20.01 -38.78 9.36
CA ASN A 693 19.08 -39.31 8.35
C ASN A 693 17.61 -38.98 8.66
N SER A 694 17.28 -38.69 9.92
CA SER A 694 15.95 -38.27 10.34
C SER A 694 15.84 -36.75 10.38
N LYS A 695 14.72 -36.20 9.87
CA LYS A 695 14.45 -34.76 9.93
C LYS A 695 14.33 -34.29 11.38
N PHE A 696 15.20 -33.37 11.80
CA PHE A 696 15.13 -32.76 13.13
C PHE A 696 14.04 -31.69 13.18
N ASN A 697 13.37 -31.59 14.33
CA ASN A 697 12.35 -30.60 14.61
C ASN A 697 12.98 -29.40 15.37
N PRO A 698 12.95 -28.18 14.81
CA PRO A 698 13.57 -27.00 15.45
C PRO A 698 12.96 -26.63 16.81
N LYS A 699 11.78 -27.15 17.15
CA LYS A 699 11.11 -26.95 18.44
C LYS A 699 11.40 -28.07 19.45
N SER A 700 12.06 -29.16 19.05
CA SER A 700 12.37 -30.30 19.91
C SER A 700 13.66 -30.04 20.70
N ASN A 701 13.56 -29.98 22.03
CA ASN A 701 14.75 -29.87 22.89
C ASN A 701 15.67 -31.09 22.75
N HIS A 702 15.10 -32.27 22.51
CA HIS A 702 15.88 -33.49 22.33
C HIS A 702 16.76 -33.40 21.08
N ASP A 703 16.20 -32.95 19.96
CA ASP A 703 16.91 -32.83 18.68
C ASP A 703 18.00 -31.74 18.74
N ILE A 704 17.74 -30.66 19.48
CA ILE A 704 18.74 -29.60 19.74
C ILE A 704 19.90 -30.15 20.58
N ILE A 705 19.62 -30.92 21.62
CA ILE A 705 20.66 -31.55 22.46
C ILE A 705 21.48 -32.54 21.63
N GLN A 706 20.80 -33.40 20.85
CA GLN A 706 21.48 -34.36 19.98
C GLN A 706 22.36 -33.66 18.93
N MET A 707 21.87 -32.57 18.32
CA MET A 707 22.68 -31.77 17.40
C MET A 707 23.89 -31.16 18.12
N SER A 708 23.71 -30.66 19.34
CA SER A 708 24.79 -30.05 20.12
C SER A 708 25.94 -31.05 20.42
N GLU A 709 25.60 -32.33 20.64
CA GLU A 709 26.57 -33.41 20.80
C GLU A 709 27.31 -33.71 19.49
N ILE A 710 26.60 -33.74 18.36
CA ILE A 710 27.18 -34.00 17.02
C ILE A 710 28.23 -32.95 16.64
N VAL A 711 27.93 -31.66 16.87
CA VAL A 711 28.82 -30.55 16.47
C VAL A 711 29.69 -30.01 17.61
N SER A 712 29.67 -30.63 18.79
CA SER A 712 30.42 -30.20 19.99
C SER A 712 30.17 -28.73 20.38
N LEU A 713 28.90 -28.30 20.34
CA LEU A 713 28.45 -26.97 20.77
C LEU A 713 27.54 -27.06 21.99
N THR A 714 27.21 -25.93 22.62
CA THR A 714 26.13 -25.92 23.62
C THR A 714 24.76 -25.90 22.94
N PRO A 715 23.69 -26.40 23.59
CA PRO A 715 22.33 -26.28 23.07
C PRO A 715 21.90 -24.83 22.78
N LEU A 716 22.45 -23.86 23.50
CA LEU A 716 22.20 -22.44 23.27
C LEU A 716 22.81 -21.97 21.95
N ASP A 717 24.03 -22.40 21.64
CA ASP A 717 24.72 -22.04 20.39
C ASP A 717 23.98 -22.62 19.18
N VAL A 718 23.50 -23.86 19.27
CA VAL A 718 22.68 -24.48 18.22
C VAL A 718 21.41 -23.67 17.95
N ARG A 719 20.73 -23.16 18.99
CA ARG A 719 19.56 -22.28 18.83
C ARG A 719 19.94 -20.94 18.22
N THR A 720 21.07 -20.35 18.63
CA THR A 720 21.58 -19.09 18.07
C THR A 720 21.83 -19.21 16.58
N ILE A 721 22.50 -20.29 16.14
CA ILE A 721 22.75 -20.59 14.72
C ILE A 721 21.43 -20.77 13.99
N LEU A 722 20.52 -21.59 14.53
CA LEU A 722 19.23 -21.91 13.91
C LEU A 722 18.40 -20.66 13.62
N HIS A 723 18.30 -19.73 14.58
CA HIS A 723 17.47 -18.53 14.50
C HIS A 723 18.15 -17.32 13.83
N SER A 724 19.46 -17.35 13.63
CA SER A 724 20.16 -16.28 12.90
C SER A 724 19.78 -16.29 11.42
N GLN A 725 19.44 -15.13 10.83
CA GLN A 725 19.05 -15.01 9.43
C GLN A 725 20.19 -14.44 8.56
N GLY A 726 20.24 -14.83 7.29
CA GLY A 726 21.13 -14.25 6.28
C GLY A 726 22.38 -15.07 5.99
N ASP A 727 23.50 -14.40 5.73
CA ASP A 727 24.74 -15.03 5.28
C ASP A 727 25.42 -15.87 6.38
N TRP A 728 25.53 -17.19 6.15
CA TRP A 728 26.13 -18.15 7.09
C TRP A 728 27.61 -17.89 7.38
N GLN A 729 28.37 -17.32 6.44
CA GLN A 729 29.77 -16.95 6.69
C GLN A 729 29.87 -15.79 7.68
N ARG A 730 28.90 -14.86 7.63
CA ARG A 730 28.81 -13.77 8.61
C ARG A 730 28.47 -14.33 9.98
N ILE A 731 27.55 -15.29 10.07
CA ILE A 731 27.21 -15.98 11.34
C ILE A 731 28.46 -16.67 11.92
N SER A 732 29.21 -17.42 11.10
CA SER A 732 30.48 -18.05 11.49
C SER A 732 31.46 -17.02 12.06
N LYS A 733 31.70 -15.90 11.36
CA LYS A 733 32.63 -14.84 11.80
C LYS A 733 32.16 -14.10 13.06
N THR A 734 30.87 -13.81 13.16
CA THR A 734 30.30 -13.03 14.27
C THR A 734 30.34 -13.80 15.58
N TYR A 735 30.08 -15.10 15.55
CA TYR A 735 30.01 -15.93 16.75
C TYR A 735 31.22 -16.85 16.95
N GLY A 736 32.17 -16.89 16.02
CA GLY A 736 33.39 -17.69 16.11
C GLY A 736 33.18 -19.19 15.89
N TYR A 737 32.14 -19.58 15.14
CA TYR A 737 31.87 -20.98 14.80
C TYR A 737 32.59 -21.40 13.52
N ASP A 738 32.92 -22.68 13.38
CA ASP A 738 33.38 -23.24 12.10
C ASP A 738 32.26 -23.17 11.05
N ASP A 739 32.61 -22.85 9.80
CA ASP A 739 31.66 -22.74 8.69
C ASP A 739 30.91 -24.06 8.45
N THR A 740 31.62 -25.19 8.57
CA THR A 740 31.04 -26.53 8.44
C THR A 740 30.00 -26.77 9.53
N THR A 741 30.26 -26.33 10.77
CA THR A 741 29.32 -26.47 11.88
C THR A 741 28.03 -25.68 11.64
N VAL A 742 28.11 -24.44 11.15
CA VAL A 742 26.93 -23.63 10.80
C VAL A 742 26.09 -24.32 9.73
N LYS A 743 26.74 -24.85 8.69
CA LYS A 743 26.11 -25.60 7.59
C LYS A 743 25.41 -26.87 8.10
N ILE A 744 26.07 -27.68 8.93
CA ILE A 744 25.50 -28.92 9.50
C ILE A 744 24.22 -28.61 10.28
N VAL A 745 24.24 -27.59 11.15
CA VAL A 745 23.08 -27.20 11.96
C VAL A 745 21.93 -26.74 11.06
N LYS A 746 22.19 -25.82 10.11
CA LYS A 746 21.14 -25.28 9.23
C LYS A 746 20.51 -26.35 8.33
N VAL A 747 21.32 -27.25 7.76
CA VAL A 747 20.83 -28.34 6.89
C VAL A 747 19.98 -29.34 7.68
N ALA A 748 20.40 -29.72 8.88
CA ALA A 748 19.70 -30.72 9.69
C ALA A 748 18.28 -30.30 10.12
N PHE A 749 18.06 -29.00 10.36
CA PHE A 749 16.74 -28.46 10.69
C PHE A 749 15.94 -27.96 9.48
N GLY A 750 16.53 -28.01 8.28
CA GLY A 750 15.85 -27.68 7.01
C GLY A 750 15.78 -26.20 6.66
N GLY A 751 16.65 -25.35 7.26
CA GLY A 751 16.62 -23.90 7.08
C GLY A 751 15.45 -23.21 7.81
N ILE A 752 15.36 -21.89 7.70
CA ILE A 752 14.23 -21.13 8.24
C ILE A 752 13.02 -21.36 7.32
N GLN A 753 12.01 -22.09 7.84
CA GLN A 753 10.72 -22.29 7.15
C GLN A 753 9.78 -21.12 7.38
#